data_AF-A0AAD9I3L9-F1
#
_entry.id   AF-A0AAD9I3L9-F1
#
_cell.length_a   1.000
_cell.length_b   1.000
_cell.length_c   1.000
_cell.angle_alpha   90.00
_cell.angle_beta   90.00
_cell.angle_gamma   90.00
#
_symmetry.space_group_name_H-M   'P 1'
#
loop_
_entity.id
_entity.type
_entity.pdbx_description
1 polymer ?
#
loop_
_entity_poly.entity_id
_entity_poly.type
_entity_poly.pdbx_seq_one_letter_code
_entity_poly.pdbx_strand_id
1 'polypeptide(L)'
;MSPSFEVPMHFDDDHVSVEELLSPGEDAVAALEADYEQITLRASPDVDHFAAELDRYNADLKGSPAEKRAQVFRLLESYHKFARRKADKIQERHARLQARRDGSQDMDVDVDEADGGPDAANAEELQQAEDEARTWDLLRRILPLRYRDAKAFQPKPRSDPSARSRKSYWDEFLLVEPQARERKVVLEWLQTSASYGTPIDDMVSELQQNADRGEILAHGWLHTRLKIKLQKRMNAYEGVVDPDDIALAESHLGSNTLITQLDPDAVTRQGRKLEPEDDFFESAIWLGCFEMLRRGCDMGEIREWCSVRTELWRAATIKPLPLSNPEDEDQENFSPGSLVLWRRMCSAAARDGGSGIYDRAVYGLLAGDLGSVEEVCKSWDDFLFAHYNALLRSQFDAFLIRHGGAEAAKTAETFPVFNATQHDGGDTDKVGKRLVHNLAMDARTAEEARSVTKALQGAIIANDLDRHIFHQGALLSKHANRNEKSKLIREYEQLLPDSLVEAQFFDLSDHNNHRILAHIYIIISALERIGGAGRSSLGALQSRPQMQEVLVIAYVSYLRLADLYDMIPLYCSKIDGPKRYPTLSRNLIRDIVDTERRLRQLAIMKKLGLDQVEFARLQPALYLEDVHDLEAACEAKGHFDILVGKTPTLKYGREIRVDFFGEDPELVDDEDQNIIRAIEWIMLVPGLYTETCAYAMRAYKYFLKRMHLRAARVLALRVPTRRIVLLKSPVQVVEPEEEPGPAWVEDFLAAELPDDFLAECHATEAEVKTRTRNLWELESFVRALDAIETLSSLASISREENSRSKELWQRASKEVRMTKECMKPVLNAWLKETLTKDPDLEALRQTYLPETVLAYISCLHFMGTSLVRDNLLECMELAAQIAEPDSDVAREFVRAGRMKELVESFASCSKALAIWNSEKKGSPAASKKLRESGWSRELWSVHP
;
A
#
# COMPACT_ATOMS: atom_id res chain seq x y z
N MET A 1 -58.76 31.74 -2.20
CA MET A 1 -58.44 33.11 -1.77
C MET A 1 -57.01 33.39 -2.20
N SER A 2 -56.84 34.24 -3.21
CA SER A 2 -55.57 34.87 -3.63
C SER A 2 -55.48 36.28 -2.96
N PRO A 3 -54.50 37.20 -3.23
CA PRO A 3 -53.42 37.27 -4.23
C PRO A 3 -52.07 36.79 -3.63
N SER A 4 -50.83 37.25 -3.89
CA SER A 4 -50.18 38.35 -4.66
C SER A 4 -48.66 38.09 -4.72
N PHE A 5 -47.78 38.70 -5.52
CA PHE A 5 -47.71 39.35 -6.85
C PHE A 5 -46.18 39.57 -7.12
N GLU A 6 -45.74 39.57 -8.38
CA GLU A 6 -44.53 40.23 -8.97
C GLU A 6 -43.13 40.25 -8.29
N VAL A 7 -42.11 39.75 -9.02
CA VAL A 7 -40.74 40.30 -9.13
C VAL A 7 -40.27 40.12 -10.60
N PRO A 8 -39.52 41.06 -11.24
CA PRO A 8 -39.44 41.16 -12.71
C PRO A 8 -38.19 40.52 -13.36
N MET A 9 -38.24 40.36 -14.68
CA MET A 9 -37.05 40.16 -15.53
C MET A 9 -36.24 41.46 -15.67
N HIS A 10 -34.92 41.35 -15.52
CA HIS A 10 -33.98 42.15 -16.31
C HIS A 10 -32.80 41.25 -16.70
N PHE A 11 -32.43 41.28 -17.97
CA PHE A 11 -31.18 40.69 -18.48
C PHE A 11 -30.02 41.65 -18.19
N ASP A 12 -28.83 41.09 -17.96
CA ASP A 12 -27.58 41.56 -18.57
C ASP A 12 -26.67 40.35 -18.79
N ASP A 13 -25.84 40.41 -19.83
CA ASP A 13 -24.97 39.32 -20.29
C ASP A 13 -23.81 39.05 -19.32
N ASP A 14 -23.49 37.77 -19.13
CA ASP A 14 -22.10 37.32 -19.00
C ASP A 14 -21.94 35.97 -19.71
N HIS A 15 -20.87 35.85 -20.50
CA HIS A 15 -20.59 34.69 -21.33
C HIS A 15 -20.26 33.45 -20.47
N VAL A 16 -21.13 32.43 -20.51
CA VAL A 16 -20.75 31.07 -20.09
C VAL A 16 -20.57 30.22 -21.35
N SER A 17 -19.32 29.81 -21.59
CA SER A 17 -18.96 28.83 -22.61
C SER A 17 -19.58 27.48 -22.28
N VAL A 18 -20.23 26.85 -23.26
CA VAL A 18 -20.83 25.51 -23.13
C VAL A 18 -19.74 24.45 -23.33
N GLU A 19 -18.75 24.44 -22.43
CA GLU A 19 -17.54 23.61 -22.52
C GLU A 19 -17.18 22.89 -21.21
N GLU A 20 -17.98 23.06 -20.14
CA GLU A 20 -17.86 22.33 -18.88
C GLU A 20 -19.06 21.38 -18.68
N LEU A 21 -19.06 20.24 -19.38
CA LEU A 21 -19.95 19.09 -19.09
C LEU A 21 -19.48 17.84 -19.86
N LEU A 22 -18.29 17.32 -19.54
CA LEU A 22 -17.79 15.97 -19.82
C LEU A 22 -16.34 15.82 -19.28
N SER A 23 -16.17 15.65 -17.98
CA SER A 23 -14.90 15.16 -17.42
C SER A 23 -14.89 13.62 -17.42
N PRO A 24 -13.78 12.95 -17.79
CA PRO A 24 -13.62 11.50 -17.60
C PRO A 24 -13.60 11.13 -16.10
N GLY A 25 -13.83 9.87 -15.78
CA GLY A 25 -13.88 9.38 -14.39
C GLY A 25 -12.53 9.48 -13.66
N GLU A 26 -12.57 9.99 -12.43
CA GLU A 26 -11.42 10.15 -11.54
C GLU A 26 -11.40 9.05 -10.46
N ASP A 27 -10.68 7.95 -10.71
CA ASP A 27 -10.44 6.86 -9.74
C ASP A 27 -10.00 7.43 -8.38
N ALA A 28 -10.25 6.76 -7.27
CA ALA A 28 -9.62 7.18 -6.00
C ALA A 28 -8.08 7.03 -6.04
N VAL A 29 -7.56 6.19 -6.94
CA VAL A 29 -6.13 6.22 -7.32
C VAL A 29 -5.79 7.51 -8.08
N ALA A 30 -6.69 8.07 -8.89
CA ALA A 30 -6.50 9.37 -9.56
C ALA A 30 -6.52 10.55 -8.57
N ALA A 31 -7.30 10.49 -7.48
CA ALA A 31 -7.24 11.49 -6.41
C ALA A 31 -5.87 11.47 -5.70
N LEU A 32 -5.34 10.27 -5.42
CA LEU A 32 -3.97 10.11 -4.95
C LEU A 32 -2.95 10.57 -6.00
N GLU A 33 -3.10 10.19 -7.26
CA GLU A 33 -2.22 10.63 -8.36
C GLU A 33 -2.25 12.16 -8.53
N ALA A 34 -3.38 12.84 -8.33
CA ALA A 34 -3.48 14.30 -8.37
C ALA A 34 -2.74 14.98 -7.19
N ASP A 35 -2.81 14.40 -5.98
CA ASP A 35 -1.98 14.81 -4.84
C ASP A 35 -0.48 14.53 -5.10
N TYR A 36 -0.13 13.49 -5.89
CA TYR A 36 1.25 13.11 -6.23
C TYR A 36 1.83 13.78 -7.48
N GLU A 37 1.03 14.21 -8.45
CA GLU A 37 1.49 15.04 -9.58
C GLU A 37 2.06 16.38 -9.08
N GLN A 38 1.67 16.81 -7.87
CA GLN A 38 2.21 17.97 -7.17
C GLN A 38 3.39 17.64 -6.24
N ILE A 39 3.61 16.37 -5.89
CA ILE A 39 4.60 15.94 -4.88
C ILE A 39 5.43 14.76 -5.43
N THR A 40 6.71 15.04 -5.75
CA THR A 40 7.68 13.98 -6.04
C THR A 40 7.96 13.14 -4.78
N LEU A 41 7.23 12.04 -4.63
CA LEU A 41 7.39 11.06 -3.56
C LEU A 41 8.79 10.43 -3.62
N ARG A 42 9.72 11.00 -2.86
CA ARG A 42 11.03 10.38 -2.66
C ARG A 42 10.88 9.21 -1.69
N ALA A 43 10.85 7.99 -2.24
CA ALA A 43 10.80 6.77 -1.45
C ALA A 43 11.84 6.78 -0.31
N SER A 44 11.40 6.45 0.91
CA SER A 44 12.32 6.30 2.04
C SER A 44 13.26 5.11 1.79
N PRO A 45 14.57 5.20 2.10
CA PRO A 45 15.50 4.07 2.05
C PRO A 45 15.09 2.89 2.95
N ASP A 46 14.13 3.09 3.86
CA ASP A 46 13.48 2.03 4.61
C ASP A 46 12.81 1.00 3.66
N VAL A 47 12.17 1.47 2.58
CA VAL A 47 11.41 0.61 1.66
C VAL A 47 12.31 -0.42 0.98
N ASP A 48 13.49 0.01 0.51
CA ASP A 48 14.53 -0.86 -0.06
C ASP A 48 14.97 -1.94 0.93
N HIS A 49 15.24 -1.55 2.19
CA HIS A 49 15.69 -2.50 3.21
C HIS A 49 14.61 -3.54 3.53
N PHE A 50 13.39 -3.09 3.77
CA PHE A 50 12.27 -3.96 4.12
C PHE A 50 11.94 -4.96 3.00
N ALA A 51 11.95 -4.51 1.74
CA ALA A 51 11.78 -5.35 0.56
C ALA A 51 12.94 -6.34 0.38
N ALA A 52 14.20 -5.91 0.58
CA ALA A 52 15.37 -6.75 0.42
C ALA A 52 15.41 -7.91 1.43
N GLU A 53 15.09 -7.66 2.71
CA GLU A 53 15.01 -8.74 3.70
C GLU A 53 13.78 -9.65 3.45
N LEU A 54 12.67 -9.12 2.92
CA LEU A 54 11.51 -9.91 2.52
C LEU A 54 11.80 -10.83 1.32
N ASP A 55 12.55 -10.39 0.31
CA ASP A 55 12.99 -11.23 -0.82
C ASP A 55 13.96 -12.33 -0.35
N ARG A 56 14.89 -12.02 0.56
CA ARG A 56 15.76 -13.04 1.18
C ARG A 56 14.96 -14.11 1.93
N TYR A 57 13.98 -13.69 2.73
CA TYR A 57 13.06 -14.61 3.40
C TYR A 57 12.31 -15.52 2.40
N ASN A 58 11.89 -14.97 1.25
CA ASN A 58 11.21 -15.76 0.21
C ASN A 58 12.13 -16.76 -0.50
N ALA A 59 13.39 -16.40 -0.75
CA ALA A 59 14.38 -17.32 -1.32
C ALA A 59 14.69 -18.50 -0.38
N ASP A 60 14.71 -18.21 0.94
CA ASP A 60 15.09 -19.15 1.99
C ASP A 60 13.95 -20.06 2.48
N LEU A 61 12.70 -19.87 2.03
CA LEU A 61 11.45 -20.47 2.54
C LEU A 61 11.29 -22.02 2.41
N LYS A 62 12.41 -22.74 2.26
CA LYS A 62 12.56 -24.19 2.20
C LYS A 62 12.83 -24.75 3.60
N GLY A 63 12.32 -25.94 3.88
CA GLY A 63 12.50 -26.64 5.16
C GLY A 63 11.20 -27.00 5.88
N SER A 64 11.36 -27.53 7.08
CA SER A 64 10.29 -27.89 8.02
C SER A 64 9.51 -26.66 8.52
N PRO A 65 8.28 -26.83 9.06
CA PRO A 65 7.53 -25.73 9.65
C PRO A 65 8.28 -24.99 10.77
N ALA A 66 9.12 -25.70 11.54
CA ALA A 66 9.94 -25.09 12.59
C ALA A 66 11.05 -24.17 12.02
N GLU A 67 11.72 -24.58 10.94
CA GLU A 67 12.73 -23.78 10.27
C GLU A 67 12.12 -22.53 9.61
N LYS A 68 10.96 -22.69 8.94
CA LYS A 68 10.21 -21.55 8.39
C LYS A 68 9.79 -20.55 9.46
N ARG A 69 9.33 -21.03 10.62
CA ARG A 69 8.98 -20.18 11.78
C ARG A 69 10.22 -19.42 12.30
N ALA A 70 11.35 -20.10 12.41
CA ALA A 70 12.62 -19.46 12.81
C ALA A 70 13.13 -18.44 11.77
N GLN A 71 12.87 -18.63 10.48
CA GLN A 71 13.14 -17.63 9.43
C GLN A 71 12.27 -16.38 9.61
N VAL A 72 10.97 -16.52 9.90
CA VAL A 72 10.09 -15.35 10.17
C VAL A 72 10.57 -14.56 11.39
N PHE A 73 10.98 -15.22 12.47
CA PHE A 73 11.53 -14.52 13.64
C PHE A 73 12.88 -13.85 13.35
N ARG A 74 13.71 -14.38 12.44
CA ARG A 74 14.93 -13.70 11.96
C ARG A 74 14.62 -12.47 11.11
N LEU A 75 13.59 -12.52 10.26
CA LEU A 75 13.12 -11.36 9.49
C LEU A 75 12.69 -10.22 10.42
N LEU A 76 11.87 -10.55 11.43
CA LEU A 76 11.37 -9.63 12.44
C LEU A 76 12.49 -8.99 13.29
N GLU A 77 13.50 -9.78 13.67
CA GLU A 77 14.72 -9.29 14.34
C GLU A 77 15.55 -8.36 13.42
N SER A 78 15.52 -8.56 12.09
CA SER A 78 16.18 -7.65 11.13
C SER A 78 15.47 -6.30 11.06
N TYR A 79 14.13 -6.30 10.95
CA TYR A 79 13.33 -5.07 10.95
C TYR A 79 13.51 -4.26 12.23
N HIS A 80 13.48 -4.90 13.40
CA HIS A 80 13.78 -4.22 14.67
C HIS A 80 15.20 -3.62 14.68
N LYS A 81 16.23 -4.37 14.27
CA LYS A 81 17.61 -3.87 14.21
C LYS A 81 17.79 -2.68 13.27
N PHE A 82 17.07 -2.66 12.16
CA PHE A 82 17.09 -1.55 11.22
C PHE A 82 16.40 -0.31 11.82
N ALA A 83 15.17 -0.47 12.35
CA ALA A 83 14.42 0.62 12.97
C ALA A 83 15.16 1.23 14.18
N ARG A 84 15.74 0.41 15.07
CA ARG A 84 16.54 0.91 16.21
C ARG A 84 17.75 1.71 15.74
N ARG A 85 18.51 1.19 14.76
CA ARG A 85 19.66 1.92 14.15
C ARG A 85 19.26 3.21 13.44
N LYS A 86 18.01 3.34 12.98
CA LYS A 86 17.47 4.57 12.41
C LYS A 86 17.20 5.59 13.54
N ALA A 87 16.48 5.18 14.58
CA ALA A 87 16.24 6.00 15.77
C ALA A 87 17.54 6.49 16.42
N ASP A 88 18.52 5.59 16.68
CA ASP A 88 19.82 5.93 17.26
C ASP A 88 20.54 7.05 16.48
N LYS A 89 20.53 6.98 15.14
CA LYS A 89 21.17 8.00 14.28
C LYS A 89 20.45 9.35 14.32
N ILE A 90 19.13 9.34 14.40
CA ILE A 90 18.33 10.58 14.51
C ILE A 90 18.57 11.20 15.89
N GLN A 91 18.59 10.38 16.95
CA GLN A 91 18.91 10.81 18.32
C GLN A 91 20.33 11.40 18.43
N GLU A 92 21.35 10.74 17.86
CA GLU A 92 22.72 11.28 17.77
C GLU A 92 22.77 12.63 17.03
N ARG A 93 22.02 12.76 15.94
CA ARG A 93 21.94 14.01 15.16
C ARG A 93 21.27 15.11 15.99
N HIS A 94 20.18 14.80 16.68
CA HIS A 94 19.45 15.74 17.54
C HIS A 94 20.33 16.23 18.70
N ALA A 95 20.97 15.32 19.43
CA ALA A 95 21.88 15.65 20.53
C ALA A 95 23.06 16.54 20.07
N ARG A 96 23.61 16.30 18.88
CA ARG A 96 24.67 17.15 18.29
C ARG A 96 24.18 18.54 17.89
N LEU A 97 22.90 18.71 17.54
CA LEU A 97 22.30 20.01 17.27
C LEU A 97 22.05 20.79 18.57
N GLN A 98 21.51 20.13 19.59
CA GLN A 98 21.32 20.72 20.92
C GLN A 98 22.66 21.18 21.55
N ALA A 99 23.67 20.30 21.58
CA ALA A 99 24.98 20.63 22.15
C ALA A 99 25.70 21.80 21.44
N ARG A 100 25.41 22.05 20.16
CA ARG A 100 25.94 23.22 19.43
C ARG A 100 25.28 24.53 19.83
N ARG A 101 24.03 24.48 20.32
CA ARG A 101 23.23 25.64 20.74
C ARG A 101 23.58 26.09 22.15
N ASP A 102 23.74 25.14 23.08
CA ASP A 102 24.22 25.44 24.43
C ASP A 102 25.67 25.97 24.41
N GLY A 103 26.51 25.44 23.50
CA GLY A 103 27.86 25.92 23.28
C GLY A 103 27.97 27.31 22.62
N SER A 104 26.88 27.96 22.22
CA SER A 104 26.88 29.27 21.56
C SER A 104 26.23 30.40 22.37
N GLN A 105 25.95 30.22 23.65
CA GLN A 105 25.31 31.24 24.51
C GLN A 105 26.21 32.46 24.84
N ASP A 106 27.46 32.51 24.36
CA ASP A 106 28.46 33.53 24.70
C ASP A 106 28.72 34.53 23.55
N MET A 107 27.86 34.58 22.53
CA MET A 107 27.91 35.54 21.43
C MET A 107 26.52 36.09 21.13
N ASP A 108 26.32 37.39 21.34
CA ASP A 108 25.14 38.12 20.85
C ASP A 108 25.06 37.99 19.32
N VAL A 109 24.11 37.18 18.85
CA VAL A 109 23.68 37.14 17.45
C VAL A 109 22.19 37.43 17.46
N ASP A 110 21.80 38.50 16.76
CA ASP A 110 20.41 38.94 16.67
C ASP A 110 19.51 37.76 16.23
N VAL A 111 18.62 37.36 17.15
CA VAL A 111 17.60 36.34 16.87
C VAL A 111 16.47 37.02 16.14
N ASP A 112 16.57 37.08 14.81
CA ASP A 112 15.39 37.27 13.97
C ASP A 112 14.38 36.16 14.32
N GLU A 113 13.13 36.56 14.60
CA GLU A 113 12.02 35.66 14.94
C GLU A 113 11.61 34.79 13.75
N ALA A 114 12.42 33.76 13.47
CA ALA A 114 12.06 32.67 12.59
C ALA A 114 11.18 31.68 13.37
N ASP A 115 9.88 31.78 13.09
CA ASP A 115 8.77 30.90 13.46
C ASP A 115 9.14 29.39 13.55
N GLY A 116 8.42 28.64 14.39
CA GLY A 116 8.82 27.34 14.98
C GLY A 116 8.95 26.10 14.06
N GLY A 117 9.54 26.25 12.87
CA GLY A 117 9.59 25.23 11.82
C GLY A 117 10.63 24.10 11.94
N PRO A 118 11.90 24.33 12.35
CA PRO A 118 12.93 23.28 12.25
C PRO A 118 12.95 22.30 13.44
N ASP A 119 12.84 22.80 14.66
CA ASP A 119 13.06 21.97 15.87
C ASP A 119 11.89 21.00 16.11
N ALA A 120 10.65 21.45 15.91
CA ALA A 120 9.46 20.61 16.06
C ALA A 120 9.45 19.44 15.08
N ALA A 121 9.78 19.68 13.80
CA ALA A 121 9.84 18.65 12.77
C ALA A 121 10.91 17.58 13.05
N ASN A 122 12.09 17.97 13.58
CA ASN A 122 13.13 17.01 13.96
C ASN A 122 12.72 16.18 15.21
N ALA A 123 11.98 16.77 16.14
CA ALA A 123 11.45 16.07 17.32
C ALA A 123 10.37 15.05 16.93
N GLU A 124 9.48 15.41 15.99
CA GLU A 124 8.47 14.51 15.45
C GLU A 124 9.11 13.35 14.67
N GLU A 125 10.11 13.61 13.81
CA GLU A 125 10.86 12.57 13.09
C GLU A 125 11.50 11.57 14.06
N LEU A 126 12.08 12.06 15.17
CA LEU A 126 12.66 11.22 16.22
C LEU A 126 11.59 10.38 16.93
N GLN A 127 10.46 10.98 17.30
CA GLN A 127 9.36 10.26 17.97
C GLN A 127 8.79 9.16 17.08
N GLN A 128 8.52 9.44 15.80
CA GLN A 128 8.05 8.44 14.83
C GLN A 128 9.05 7.28 14.66
N ALA A 129 10.36 7.56 14.62
CA ALA A 129 11.40 6.54 14.50
C ALA A 129 11.53 5.67 15.77
N GLU A 130 11.44 6.29 16.96
CA GLU A 130 11.40 5.58 18.24
C GLU A 130 10.15 4.68 18.33
N ASP A 131 8.97 5.19 18.02
CA ASP A 131 7.72 4.43 18.11
C ASP A 131 7.63 3.29 17.08
N GLU A 132 8.23 3.43 15.89
CA GLU A 132 8.46 2.29 14.99
C GLU A 132 9.39 1.25 15.62
N ALA A 133 10.55 1.66 16.15
CA ALA A 133 11.53 0.74 16.74
C ALA A 133 10.96 -0.03 17.94
N ARG A 134 10.15 0.65 18.78
CA ARG A 134 9.39 0.08 19.90
C ARG A 134 8.34 -0.91 19.42
N THR A 135 7.61 -0.61 18.34
CA THR A 135 6.59 -1.52 17.77
C THR A 135 7.23 -2.83 17.28
N TRP A 136 8.38 -2.76 16.62
CA TRP A 136 9.13 -3.96 16.21
C TRP A 136 9.74 -4.72 17.40
N ASP A 137 10.18 -4.04 18.46
CA ASP A 137 10.66 -4.69 19.69
C ASP A 137 9.54 -5.46 20.43
N LEU A 138 8.34 -4.87 20.49
CA LEU A 138 7.16 -5.52 21.05
C LEU A 138 6.82 -6.82 20.30
N LEU A 139 6.75 -6.74 18.97
CA LEU A 139 6.42 -7.88 18.11
C LEU A 139 7.45 -9.01 18.22
N ARG A 140 8.75 -8.70 18.20
CA ARG A 140 9.80 -9.74 18.26
C ARG A 140 9.83 -10.49 19.58
N ARG A 141 9.36 -9.88 20.68
CA ARG A 141 9.26 -10.54 22.00
C ARG A 141 7.94 -11.33 22.15
N ILE A 142 6.81 -10.79 21.68
CA ILE A 142 5.48 -11.41 21.86
C ILE A 142 5.23 -12.57 20.87
N LEU A 143 5.55 -12.40 19.58
CA LEU A 143 5.18 -13.38 18.55
C LEU A 143 5.82 -14.78 18.78
N PRO A 144 7.07 -14.93 19.27
CA PRO A 144 7.62 -16.23 19.65
C PRO A 144 6.90 -16.95 20.79
N LEU A 145 6.21 -16.21 21.67
CA LEU A 145 5.37 -16.81 22.72
C LEU A 145 4.05 -17.33 22.13
N ARG A 146 3.35 -16.50 21.35
CA ARG A 146 2.03 -16.81 20.79
C ARG A 146 2.06 -17.87 19.69
N TYR A 147 3.08 -17.87 18.84
CA TYR A 147 3.23 -18.81 17.72
C TYR A 147 4.18 -19.98 18.00
N ARG A 148 4.37 -20.33 19.29
CA ARG A 148 5.24 -21.43 19.72
C ARG A 148 4.73 -22.80 19.26
N ASP A 149 5.65 -23.73 19.02
CA ASP A 149 5.29 -25.13 18.76
C ASP A 149 4.77 -25.83 20.03
N ALA A 150 3.46 -26.04 20.10
CA ALA A 150 2.80 -26.70 21.23
C ALA A 150 3.25 -28.17 21.42
N LYS A 151 3.74 -28.85 20.37
CA LYS A 151 4.19 -30.25 20.48
C LYS A 151 5.60 -30.37 21.04
N ALA A 152 6.43 -29.34 20.88
CA ALA A 152 7.81 -29.33 21.36
C ALA A 152 7.95 -28.99 22.85
N PHE A 153 6.90 -28.43 23.48
CA PHE A 153 6.96 -27.93 24.86
C PHE A 153 6.07 -28.74 25.80
N GLN A 154 6.58 -29.87 26.30
CA GLN A 154 6.08 -30.50 27.52
C GLN A 154 6.94 -30.07 28.71
N PRO A 155 6.46 -29.19 29.61
CA PRO A 155 7.20 -28.85 30.83
C PRO A 155 7.24 -30.08 31.74
N LYS A 156 8.44 -30.63 31.98
CA LYS A 156 8.65 -31.61 33.06
C LYS A 156 8.69 -30.86 34.39
N PRO A 157 7.77 -31.12 35.34
CA PRO A 157 7.85 -30.52 36.67
C PRO A 157 9.14 -31.00 37.37
N ARG A 158 9.90 -30.06 37.95
CA ARG A 158 11.08 -30.38 38.77
C ARG A 158 10.59 -30.87 40.13
N SER A 159 10.92 -32.13 40.46
CA SER A 159 10.26 -32.91 41.51
C SER A 159 10.94 -32.90 42.88
N ASP A 160 11.80 -31.92 43.17
CA ASP A 160 12.57 -31.89 44.42
C ASP A 160 12.19 -30.66 45.29
N PRO A 161 11.49 -30.84 46.43
CA PRO A 161 10.96 -29.74 47.22
C PRO A 161 11.93 -29.15 48.25
N SER A 162 13.06 -29.82 48.58
CA SER A 162 13.86 -29.45 49.77
C SER A 162 14.87 -28.32 49.58
N ALA A 163 15.04 -27.78 48.37
CA ALA A 163 16.02 -26.71 48.08
C ALA A 163 15.54 -25.77 46.95
N ARG A 164 14.26 -25.37 46.97
CA ARG A 164 13.71 -24.42 45.99
C ARG A 164 14.27 -23.01 46.22
N SER A 165 15.17 -22.57 45.35
CA SER A 165 15.65 -21.19 45.32
C SER A 165 14.57 -20.21 44.88
N ARG A 166 14.80 -18.91 45.11
CA ARG A 166 14.03 -17.80 44.52
C ARG A 166 13.77 -18.02 43.03
N LYS A 167 14.86 -18.24 42.27
CA LYS A 167 14.86 -18.46 40.81
C LYS A 167 13.98 -19.66 40.45
N SER A 168 14.04 -20.75 41.23
CA SER A 168 13.16 -21.91 41.02
C SER A 168 11.65 -21.59 41.18
N TYR A 169 11.25 -20.77 42.16
CA TYR A 169 9.84 -20.40 42.31
C TYR A 169 9.36 -19.48 41.18
N TRP A 170 10.21 -18.56 40.73
CA TRP A 170 9.88 -17.66 39.62
C TRP A 170 9.82 -18.41 38.28
N ASP A 171 10.79 -19.28 37.99
CA ASP A 171 10.79 -20.15 36.81
C ASP A 171 9.57 -21.06 36.81
N GLU A 172 9.21 -21.67 37.94
CA GLU A 172 8.01 -22.52 38.05
C GLU A 172 6.72 -21.72 37.85
N PHE A 173 6.62 -20.52 38.41
CA PHE A 173 5.50 -19.60 38.17
C PHE A 173 5.33 -19.28 36.67
N LEU A 174 6.41 -18.87 36.00
CA LEU A 174 6.37 -18.64 34.55
C LEU A 174 6.10 -19.94 33.77
N LEU A 175 6.55 -21.11 34.23
CA LEU A 175 6.26 -22.40 33.60
C LEU A 175 4.79 -22.77 33.69
N VAL A 176 4.13 -22.50 34.82
CA VAL A 176 2.73 -22.86 35.11
C VAL A 176 1.74 -21.85 34.53
N GLU A 177 2.05 -20.55 34.51
CA GLU A 177 1.13 -19.46 34.11
C GLU A 177 1.57 -18.82 32.77
N PRO A 178 1.05 -19.24 31.59
CA PRO A 178 1.48 -18.72 30.29
C PRO A 178 1.28 -17.21 30.14
N GLN A 179 0.17 -16.68 30.66
CA GLN A 179 -0.13 -15.24 30.62
C GLN A 179 0.90 -14.41 31.41
N ALA A 180 1.51 -14.97 32.45
CA ALA A 180 2.57 -14.28 33.20
C ALA A 180 3.83 -14.09 32.36
N ARG A 181 4.12 -14.97 31.38
CA ARG A 181 5.22 -14.78 30.43
C ARG A 181 4.96 -13.61 29.49
N GLU A 182 3.75 -13.52 28.92
CA GLU A 182 3.39 -12.39 28.06
C GLU A 182 3.44 -11.07 28.86
N ARG A 183 2.95 -11.06 30.10
CA ARG A 183 3.04 -9.89 30.98
C ARG A 183 4.47 -9.51 31.34
N LYS A 184 5.37 -10.47 31.62
CA LYS A 184 6.81 -10.20 31.81
C LYS A 184 7.40 -9.58 30.55
N VAL A 185 7.10 -10.12 29.37
CA VAL A 185 7.59 -9.60 28.07
C VAL A 185 7.10 -8.16 27.81
N VAL A 186 5.84 -7.85 28.11
CA VAL A 186 5.32 -6.47 27.98
C VAL A 186 6.04 -5.52 28.95
N LEU A 187 6.33 -5.95 30.18
CA LEU A 187 7.10 -5.16 31.13
C LEU A 187 8.56 -4.95 30.69
N GLU A 188 9.23 -6.00 30.22
CA GLU A 188 10.59 -5.90 29.68
C GLU A 188 10.66 -4.96 28.46
N TRP A 189 9.64 -4.98 27.62
CA TRP A 189 9.50 -4.05 26.49
C TRP A 189 9.32 -2.60 26.96
N LEU A 190 8.47 -2.35 27.96
CA LEU A 190 8.28 -1.01 28.55
C LEU A 190 9.55 -0.51 29.24
N GLN A 191 10.23 -1.37 30.02
CA GLN A 191 11.52 -1.08 30.65
C GLN A 191 12.58 -0.71 29.61
N THR A 192 12.71 -1.53 28.57
CA THR A 192 13.64 -1.26 27.45
C THR A 192 13.29 0.06 26.76
N SER A 193 12.00 0.34 26.53
CA SER A 193 11.53 1.55 25.86
C SER A 193 11.80 2.81 26.70
N ALA A 194 11.66 2.72 28.03
CA ALA A 194 11.99 3.78 28.97
C ALA A 194 13.51 4.03 29.10
N SER A 195 14.35 2.99 28.89
CA SER A 195 15.81 3.12 29.00
C SER A 195 16.43 4.07 27.97
N TYR A 196 15.79 4.25 26.81
CA TYR A 196 16.21 5.19 25.76
C TYR A 196 15.80 6.66 26.01
N GLY A 197 15.06 6.92 27.10
CA GLY A 197 14.67 8.28 27.50
C GLY A 197 15.82 9.10 28.10
N THR A 198 15.50 10.33 28.51
CA THR A 198 16.44 11.28 29.16
C THR A 198 17.26 10.61 30.28
N PRO A 199 18.57 10.86 30.39
CA PRO A 199 19.40 10.34 31.48
C PRO A 199 18.81 10.63 32.87
N ILE A 200 19.06 9.71 33.81
CA ILE A 200 18.45 9.80 35.15
C ILE A 200 18.97 11.01 35.93
N ASP A 201 20.27 11.32 35.82
CA ASP A 201 20.88 12.49 36.46
C ASP A 201 20.27 13.82 35.96
N ASP A 202 19.97 13.92 34.66
CA ASP A 202 19.29 15.09 34.08
C ASP A 202 17.85 15.22 34.62
N MET A 203 17.12 14.10 34.75
CA MET A 203 15.76 14.08 35.30
C MET A 203 15.67 14.50 36.77
N VAL A 204 16.73 14.28 37.56
CA VAL A 204 16.78 14.69 38.97
C VAL A 204 17.48 16.05 39.16
N SER A 205 18.04 16.64 38.11
CA SER A 205 18.87 17.85 38.17
C SER A 205 18.14 19.05 38.81
N GLU A 206 16.88 19.29 38.44
CA GLU A 206 16.06 20.36 39.04
C GLU A 206 15.89 20.20 40.56
N LEU A 207 15.58 18.97 41.02
CA LEU A 207 15.45 18.66 42.45
C LEU A 207 16.79 18.74 43.18
N GLN A 208 17.91 18.39 42.52
CA GLN A 208 19.25 18.53 43.09
C GLN A 208 19.70 19.99 43.19
N GLN A 209 19.36 20.84 42.21
CA GLN A 209 19.61 22.28 42.25
C GLN A 209 18.82 22.94 43.38
N ASN A 210 17.53 22.61 43.53
CA ASN A 210 16.66 23.10 44.61
C ASN A 210 17.07 22.62 46.01
N ALA A 211 17.96 21.62 46.12
CA ALA A 211 18.51 21.16 47.39
C ALA A 211 19.69 22.01 47.92
N ASP A 212 20.17 23.01 47.16
CA ASP A 212 21.23 23.97 47.54
C ASP A 212 22.50 23.33 48.19
N ARG A 213 22.96 22.22 47.58
CA ARG A 213 24.12 21.41 48.05
C ARG A 213 25.35 21.48 47.16
N GLY A 214 25.25 22.11 45.99
CA GLY A 214 26.21 21.94 44.90
C GLY A 214 26.38 20.46 44.53
N GLU A 215 27.61 20.03 44.28
CA GLU A 215 27.93 18.65 43.89
C GLU A 215 27.91 17.63 45.06
N ILE A 216 27.52 18.02 46.28
CA ILE A 216 27.61 17.16 47.47
C ILE A 216 26.45 16.16 47.52
N LEU A 217 26.66 15.01 46.89
CA LEU A 217 25.74 13.86 46.92
C LEU A 217 25.81 13.04 48.23
N ALA A 218 26.87 13.19 49.03
CA ALA A 218 27.09 12.40 50.25
C ALA A 218 26.49 13.05 51.51
N HIS A 219 26.17 12.20 52.50
CA HIS A 219 25.55 12.55 53.79
C HIS A 219 24.06 12.93 53.70
N GLY A 220 23.18 12.00 54.15
CA GLY A 220 21.71 12.05 54.19
C GLY A 220 21.06 13.41 54.47
N TRP A 221 20.52 13.66 55.66
CA TRP A 221 19.84 14.94 55.98
C TRP A 221 20.80 15.97 56.58
N LEU A 222 21.51 16.72 55.73
CA LEU A 222 22.57 17.66 56.14
C LEU A 222 22.01 18.92 56.80
N HIS A 223 21.01 19.56 56.18
CA HIS A 223 20.48 20.86 56.60
C HIS A 223 19.67 20.70 57.89
N THR A 224 18.83 19.66 57.94
CA THR A 224 18.08 19.20 59.10
C THR A 224 19.03 18.85 60.26
N ARG A 225 20.11 18.09 60.01
CA ARG A 225 21.14 17.79 61.03
C ARG A 225 21.83 19.06 61.54
N LEU A 226 22.06 20.06 60.70
CA LEU A 226 22.65 21.33 61.10
C LEU A 226 21.68 22.14 61.98
N LYS A 227 20.39 22.21 61.63
CA LYS A 227 19.39 22.91 62.46
C LYS A 227 19.09 22.19 63.77
N ILE A 228 19.01 20.85 63.81
CA ILE A 228 18.93 20.09 65.08
C ILE A 228 20.15 20.38 65.96
N LYS A 229 21.37 20.43 65.39
CA LYS A 229 22.58 20.81 66.14
C LYS A 229 22.55 22.25 66.64
N LEU A 230 22.00 23.18 65.86
CA LEU A 230 21.81 24.57 66.26
C LEU A 230 20.82 24.67 67.44
N GLN A 231 19.67 24.00 67.34
CA GLN A 231 18.65 23.96 68.38
C GLN A 231 19.18 23.38 69.69
N LYS A 232 19.92 22.25 69.65
CA LYS A 232 20.60 21.69 70.83
C LYS A 232 21.56 22.67 71.49
N ARG A 233 22.32 23.44 70.69
CA ARG A 233 23.25 24.47 71.20
C ARG A 233 22.52 25.66 71.82
N MET A 234 21.45 26.14 71.18
CA MET A 234 20.67 27.28 71.66
C MET A 234 19.91 26.95 72.95
N ASN A 235 19.39 25.73 73.06
CA ASN A 235 18.60 25.27 74.22
C ASN A 235 19.46 24.55 75.28
N ALA A 236 20.79 24.56 75.16
CA ALA A 236 21.74 23.87 76.04
C ALA A 236 21.41 22.38 76.30
N TYR A 237 20.89 21.68 75.30
CA TYR A 237 20.34 20.33 75.43
C TYR A 237 21.42 19.25 75.31
N GLU A 238 21.67 18.50 76.38
CA GLU A 238 22.60 17.37 76.40
C GLU A 238 21.89 16.05 76.11
N GLY A 239 22.23 15.40 74.99
CA GLY A 239 21.72 14.06 74.64
C GLY A 239 20.92 13.99 73.34
N VAL A 240 20.06 12.98 73.22
CA VAL A 240 19.06 12.85 72.14
C VAL A 240 17.85 13.71 72.51
N VAL A 241 17.34 14.51 71.58
CA VAL A 241 16.12 15.30 71.82
C VAL A 241 14.95 14.33 71.77
N ASP A 242 14.14 14.32 72.83
CA ASP A 242 12.91 13.55 72.86
C ASP A 242 11.84 14.28 72.02
N PRO A 243 11.16 13.61 71.07
CA PRO A 243 10.03 14.19 70.37
C PRO A 243 8.97 14.77 71.32
N ASP A 244 8.70 14.10 72.45
CA ASP A 244 7.57 14.43 73.33
C ASP A 244 7.93 15.42 74.45
N ASP A 245 9.11 16.06 74.39
CA ASP A 245 9.53 17.05 75.38
C ASP A 245 8.71 18.36 75.29
N ILE A 246 8.08 18.71 76.42
CA ILE A 246 7.28 19.93 76.59
C ILE A 246 8.12 21.19 76.31
N ALA A 247 9.41 21.19 76.69
CA ALA A 247 10.30 22.33 76.44
C ALA A 247 10.60 22.54 74.94
N LEU A 248 10.42 21.51 74.11
CA LEU A 248 10.53 21.58 72.66
C LEU A 248 9.27 22.18 72.02
N ALA A 249 8.10 21.94 72.60
CA ALA A 249 6.82 22.47 72.13
C ALA A 249 6.63 23.98 72.41
N GLU A 250 7.26 24.50 73.48
CA GLU A 250 7.20 25.92 73.86
C GLU A 250 8.25 26.81 73.14
N SER A 251 9.13 26.22 72.32
CA SER A 251 10.14 26.96 71.56
C SER A 251 9.50 27.91 70.52
N HIS A 252 9.90 29.19 70.52
CA HIS A 252 9.46 30.18 69.52
C HIS A 252 10.29 30.18 68.22
N LEU A 253 11.26 29.27 68.09
CA LEU A 253 11.95 29.01 66.83
C LEU A 253 11.03 28.14 65.97
N GLY A 254 11.04 28.32 64.64
CA GLY A 254 10.22 27.55 63.70
C GLY A 254 10.49 26.03 63.65
N SER A 255 11.35 25.53 64.52
CA SER A 255 11.84 24.15 64.65
C SER A 255 10.84 23.16 65.26
N ASN A 256 9.70 23.60 65.80
CA ASN A 256 8.76 22.68 66.48
C ASN A 256 8.05 21.72 65.50
N THR A 257 8.16 21.98 64.19
CA THR A 257 7.68 21.11 63.11
C THR A 257 8.78 20.21 62.51
N LEU A 258 10.03 20.35 62.95
CA LEU A 258 11.20 19.63 62.43
C LEU A 258 11.43 18.31 63.19
N ILE A 259 11.87 17.27 62.47
CA ILE A 259 12.31 16.00 63.09
C ILE A 259 13.45 16.21 64.10
N THR A 260 13.53 15.31 65.09
CA THR A 260 14.52 15.34 66.18
C THR A 260 15.59 14.24 66.08
N GLN A 261 15.31 13.19 65.31
CA GLN A 261 16.12 11.99 65.13
C GLN A 261 16.38 11.78 63.64
N LEU A 262 17.50 11.15 63.27
CA LEU A 262 18.03 11.12 61.88
C LEU A 262 18.03 9.71 61.28
N ASP A 263 17.07 8.89 61.69
CA ASP A 263 16.79 7.56 61.15
C ASP A 263 15.69 7.64 60.07
N PRO A 264 15.65 6.72 59.09
CA PRO A 264 14.78 6.86 57.91
C PRO A 264 13.28 6.97 58.18
N ASP A 265 12.77 6.34 59.25
CA ASP A 265 11.36 6.41 59.64
C ASP A 265 11.05 7.56 60.62
N ALA A 266 12.01 8.44 60.95
CA ALA A 266 11.77 9.56 61.87
C ALA A 266 10.69 10.53 61.37
N VAL A 267 10.60 10.78 60.06
CA VAL A 267 9.59 11.67 59.45
C VAL A 267 8.18 11.16 59.72
N THR A 268 7.95 9.86 59.49
CA THR A 268 6.63 9.23 59.61
C THR A 268 6.30 8.84 61.06
N ARG A 269 7.29 8.35 61.82
CA ARG A 269 7.14 8.03 63.25
C ARG A 269 6.87 9.25 64.13
N GLN A 270 7.48 10.40 63.82
CA GLN A 270 7.27 11.64 64.58
C GLN A 270 6.15 12.53 64.02
N GLY A 271 5.70 12.29 62.78
CA GLY A 271 4.74 13.18 62.09
C GLY A 271 5.30 14.58 61.84
N ARG A 272 6.62 14.69 61.62
CA ARG A 272 7.36 15.96 61.49
C ARG A 272 8.10 16.02 60.17
N LYS A 273 8.42 17.24 59.72
CA LYS A 273 9.02 17.48 58.40
C LYS A 273 10.55 17.51 58.46
N LEU A 274 11.16 17.34 57.29
CA LEU A 274 12.55 17.72 57.02
C LEU A 274 12.65 19.23 56.76
N GLU A 275 13.87 19.73 56.65
CA GLU A 275 14.11 21.02 55.99
C GLU A 275 13.87 20.93 54.48
N PRO A 276 13.36 21.99 53.82
CA PRO A 276 13.00 21.95 52.40
C PRO A 276 14.16 21.50 51.49
N GLU A 277 15.38 21.91 51.79
CA GLU A 277 16.58 21.53 51.04
C GLU A 277 16.87 20.03 51.12
N ASP A 278 16.65 19.41 52.29
CA ASP A 278 16.76 17.96 52.46
C ASP A 278 15.55 17.21 51.88
N ASP A 279 14.36 17.82 51.82
CA ASP A 279 13.13 17.25 51.24
C ASP A 279 13.18 17.18 49.69
N PHE A 280 13.74 18.21 49.06
CA PHE A 280 14.09 18.18 47.62
C PHE A 280 15.18 17.13 47.34
N PHE A 281 16.19 17.04 48.20
CA PHE A 281 17.24 16.02 48.08
C PHE A 281 16.66 14.60 48.19
N GLU A 282 15.84 14.31 49.20
CA GLU A 282 15.11 13.03 49.34
C GLU A 282 14.31 12.70 48.08
N SER A 283 13.51 13.66 47.61
CA SER A 283 12.69 13.53 46.40
C SER A 283 13.53 13.18 45.16
N ALA A 284 14.72 13.77 45.02
CA ALA A 284 15.66 13.47 43.94
C ALA A 284 16.18 12.02 44.00
N ILE A 285 16.51 11.49 45.19
CA ILE A 285 16.99 10.11 45.32
C ILE A 285 15.87 9.12 44.97
N TRP A 286 14.66 9.37 45.46
CA TRP A 286 13.51 8.51 45.21
C TRP A 286 13.03 8.55 43.76
N LEU A 287 13.04 9.72 43.11
CA LEU A 287 12.80 9.82 41.66
C LEU A 287 13.83 9.01 40.87
N GLY A 288 15.12 9.09 41.23
CA GLY A 288 16.15 8.25 40.62
C GLY A 288 15.90 6.76 40.82
N CYS A 289 15.50 6.33 42.03
CA CYS A 289 15.15 4.93 42.30
C CYS A 289 13.90 4.47 41.52
N PHE A 290 12.90 5.33 41.37
CA PHE A 290 11.70 5.09 40.58
C PHE A 290 12.05 4.89 39.10
N GLU A 291 12.85 5.80 38.54
CA GLU A 291 13.30 5.73 37.15
C GLU A 291 14.15 4.49 36.86
N MET A 292 15.09 4.13 37.74
CA MET A 292 15.87 2.89 37.61
C MET A 292 14.98 1.64 37.60
N LEU A 293 13.96 1.59 38.46
CA LEU A 293 13.00 0.50 38.51
C LEU A 293 12.07 0.46 37.27
N ARG A 294 11.64 1.62 36.79
CA ARG A 294 10.82 1.81 35.56
C ARG A 294 11.59 1.42 34.29
N ARG A 295 12.90 1.64 34.26
CA ARG A 295 13.82 1.29 33.14
C ARG A 295 14.35 -0.15 33.20
N GLY A 296 14.17 -0.83 34.33
CA GLY A 296 14.67 -2.19 34.53
C GLY A 296 16.19 -2.26 34.75
N CYS A 297 16.80 -1.21 35.31
CA CYS A 297 18.22 -1.16 35.70
C CYS A 297 18.61 -2.30 36.64
N ASP A 298 19.83 -2.80 36.51
CA ASP A 298 20.31 -3.94 37.30
C ASP A 298 20.44 -3.57 38.78
N MET A 299 20.31 -4.56 39.68
CA MET A 299 20.35 -4.30 41.13
C MET A 299 21.73 -3.79 41.61
N GLY A 300 22.77 -4.00 40.80
CA GLY A 300 24.09 -3.37 40.96
C GLY A 300 24.07 -1.85 40.77
N GLU A 301 23.43 -1.35 39.71
CA GLU A 301 23.33 0.09 39.41
C GLU A 301 22.51 0.82 40.49
N ILE A 302 21.37 0.24 40.90
CA ILE A 302 20.53 0.78 41.97
C ILE A 302 21.31 0.83 43.30
N ARG A 303 22.15 -0.18 43.57
CA ARG A 303 23.02 -0.20 44.75
C ARG A 303 24.09 0.89 44.68
N GLU A 304 24.71 1.10 43.52
CA GLU A 304 25.70 2.17 43.32
C GLU A 304 25.07 3.56 43.51
N TRP A 305 23.90 3.81 42.90
CA TRP A 305 23.12 5.04 43.06
C TRP A 305 22.87 5.39 44.53
N CYS A 306 22.45 4.41 45.32
CA CYS A 306 22.23 4.55 46.76
C CYS A 306 23.56 4.66 47.54
N SER A 307 24.63 3.99 47.10
CA SER A 307 25.93 3.98 47.76
C SER A 307 26.65 5.32 47.68
N VAL A 308 26.69 5.94 46.49
CA VAL A 308 27.26 7.29 46.28
C VAL A 308 26.58 8.30 47.19
N ARG A 309 25.27 8.12 47.41
CA ARG A 309 24.43 8.99 48.25
C ARG A 309 24.45 8.64 49.75
N THR A 310 25.20 7.61 50.15
CA THR A 310 25.32 7.08 51.53
C THR A 310 24.05 6.43 52.12
N GLU A 311 23.07 6.08 51.28
CA GLU A 311 21.71 5.65 51.69
C GLU A 311 21.39 4.21 51.23
N LEU A 312 22.34 3.29 51.47
CA LEU A 312 22.29 1.88 51.04
C LEU A 312 21.06 1.08 51.54
N TRP A 313 20.35 1.55 52.57
CA TRP A 313 19.14 0.91 53.07
C TRP A 313 18.00 0.92 52.05
N ARG A 314 17.94 1.91 51.13
CA ARG A 314 16.97 1.94 50.03
C ARG A 314 17.18 0.75 49.09
N ALA A 315 18.42 0.54 48.65
CA ALA A 315 18.78 -0.63 47.84
C ALA A 315 18.50 -1.96 48.57
N ALA A 316 18.76 -2.05 49.89
CA ALA A 316 18.40 -3.22 50.69
C ALA A 316 16.88 -3.47 50.75
N THR A 317 16.07 -2.41 50.68
CA THR A 317 14.60 -2.50 50.70
C THR A 317 14.02 -2.88 49.33
N ILE A 318 14.69 -2.51 48.23
CA ILE A 318 14.34 -2.87 46.84
C ILE A 318 14.76 -4.32 46.51
N LYS A 319 15.93 -4.77 47.00
CA LYS A 319 16.53 -6.10 46.76
C LYS A 319 15.57 -7.31 46.83
N PRO A 320 14.56 -7.39 47.72
CA PRO A 320 13.75 -8.60 47.83
C PRO A 320 12.83 -8.87 46.62
N LEU A 321 12.50 -7.87 45.80
CA LEU A 321 11.78 -8.09 44.54
C LEU A 321 12.00 -6.92 43.55
N PRO A 322 13.19 -6.82 42.92
CA PRO A 322 13.36 -5.88 41.83
C PRO A 322 12.35 -6.11 40.71
N LEU A 323 12.06 -5.04 39.97
CA LEU A 323 11.29 -5.10 38.74
C LEU A 323 12.15 -5.61 37.57
N SER A 324 13.44 -5.31 37.65
CA SER A 324 14.52 -5.83 36.83
C SER A 324 14.75 -7.32 37.09
N ASN A 325 15.15 -8.01 36.02
CA ASN A 325 15.28 -9.44 35.83
C ASN A 325 15.63 -10.29 37.11
N PRO A 326 14.85 -11.32 37.48
CA PRO A 326 15.15 -12.20 38.62
C PRO A 326 16.27 -13.22 38.35
N GLU A 327 17.15 -12.92 37.40
CA GLU A 327 18.29 -13.76 37.02
C GLU A 327 19.56 -13.45 37.83
N ASP A 328 19.61 -12.30 38.52
CA ASP A 328 20.64 -11.91 39.49
C ASP A 328 20.93 -13.04 40.49
N GLU A 329 22.11 -13.66 40.38
CA GLU A 329 22.51 -14.78 41.22
C GLU A 329 22.91 -14.36 42.65
N ASP A 330 23.12 -13.05 42.89
CA ASP A 330 23.51 -12.45 44.17
C ASP A 330 22.35 -12.21 45.17
N GLN A 331 21.14 -12.70 44.85
CA GLN A 331 19.95 -12.50 45.69
C GLN A 331 19.74 -13.65 46.68
N GLU A 332 19.62 -13.30 47.97
CA GLU A 332 19.38 -14.26 49.05
C GLU A 332 18.05 -15.02 48.87
N ASN A 333 18.08 -16.31 49.19
CA ASN A 333 16.88 -17.15 49.17
C ASN A 333 15.95 -16.79 50.33
N PHE A 334 14.65 -16.64 50.03
CA PHE A 334 13.60 -16.34 51.00
C PHE A 334 12.63 -17.52 51.18
N SER A 335 11.91 -17.54 52.31
CA SER A 335 10.70 -18.35 52.43
C SER A 335 9.52 -17.65 51.72
N PRO A 336 8.57 -18.38 51.10
CA PRO A 336 7.38 -17.76 50.50
C PRO A 336 6.61 -16.86 51.47
N GLY A 337 6.47 -17.26 52.74
CA GLY A 337 5.82 -16.45 53.78
C GLY A 337 6.52 -15.11 54.03
N SER A 338 7.86 -15.11 54.03
CA SER A 338 8.66 -13.89 54.21
C SER A 338 8.48 -12.89 53.05
N LEU A 339 8.43 -13.35 51.80
CA LEU A 339 8.21 -12.46 50.66
C LEU A 339 6.76 -11.95 50.59
N VAL A 340 5.79 -12.80 50.91
CA VAL A 340 4.37 -12.44 51.08
C VAL A 340 4.24 -11.32 52.14
N LEU A 341 4.91 -11.45 53.29
CA LEU A 341 4.95 -10.39 54.31
C LEU A 341 5.64 -9.11 53.82
N TRP A 342 6.80 -9.21 53.18
CA TRP A 342 7.53 -8.04 52.66
C TRP A 342 6.67 -7.23 51.68
N ARG A 343 5.96 -7.88 50.74
CA ARG A 343 5.02 -7.21 49.82
C ARG A 343 3.95 -6.40 50.57
N ARG A 344 3.46 -6.94 51.68
CA ARG A 344 2.46 -6.28 52.56
C ARG A 344 3.03 -5.07 53.29
N MET A 345 4.27 -5.15 53.77
CA MET A 345 4.95 -4.02 54.39
C MET A 345 5.24 -2.90 53.38
N CYS A 346 5.65 -3.23 52.15
CA CYS A 346 5.74 -2.24 51.06
C CYS A 346 4.38 -1.60 50.75
N SER A 347 3.29 -2.38 50.74
CA SER A 347 1.95 -1.83 50.50
C SER A 347 1.48 -0.89 51.62
N ALA A 348 1.88 -1.13 52.87
CA ALA A 348 1.61 -0.23 53.99
C ALA A 348 2.45 1.05 53.87
N ALA A 349 3.75 0.92 53.57
CA ALA A 349 4.65 2.07 53.35
C ALA A 349 4.16 2.98 52.20
N ALA A 350 3.69 2.40 51.09
CA ALA A 350 3.16 3.15 49.95
C ALA A 350 1.91 4.00 50.26
N ARG A 351 1.13 3.62 51.28
CA ARG A 351 -0.16 4.24 51.63
C ARG A 351 -0.04 5.17 52.83
N ASP A 352 0.51 4.66 53.93
CA ASP A 352 0.48 5.29 55.25
C ASP A 352 1.86 5.78 55.72
N GLY A 353 2.94 5.42 55.02
CA GLY A 353 4.32 5.51 55.52
C GLY A 353 5.33 6.19 54.59
N GLY A 354 4.89 6.97 53.62
CA GLY A 354 5.78 7.77 52.76
C GLY A 354 5.74 9.27 53.07
N SER A 355 6.84 9.96 52.81
CA SER A 355 6.99 11.41 53.03
C SER A 355 6.70 12.25 51.78
N GLY A 356 6.86 11.68 50.58
CA GLY A 356 6.65 12.34 49.30
C GLY A 356 5.74 11.53 48.37
N ILE A 357 5.80 11.85 47.07
CA ILE A 357 5.10 11.08 46.02
C ILE A 357 5.99 9.98 45.44
N TYR A 358 7.31 10.21 45.31
CA TYR A 358 8.22 9.28 44.64
C TYR A 358 8.60 8.07 45.48
N ASP A 359 8.73 8.21 46.80
CA ASP A 359 8.94 7.09 47.72
C ASP A 359 7.68 6.22 47.81
N ARG A 360 6.48 6.85 47.94
CA ARG A 360 5.18 6.16 47.84
C ARG A 360 5.05 5.40 46.51
N ALA A 361 5.49 5.98 45.40
CA ALA A 361 5.51 5.31 44.10
C ALA A 361 6.51 4.15 44.03
N VAL A 362 7.73 4.27 44.58
CA VAL A 362 8.69 3.16 44.65
C VAL A 362 8.13 1.99 45.48
N TYR A 363 7.58 2.27 46.67
CA TYR A 363 6.92 1.24 47.47
C TYR A 363 5.68 0.67 46.78
N GLY A 364 4.91 1.50 46.07
CA GLY A 364 3.78 1.10 45.24
C GLY A 364 4.18 0.14 44.12
N LEU A 365 5.29 0.41 43.41
CA LEU A 365 5.86 -0.47 42.38
C LEU A 365 6.32 -1.82 42.95
N LEU A 366 6.93 -1.83 44.14
CA LEU A 366 7.35 -3.06 44.82
C LEU A 366 6.16 -3.90 45.29
N ALA A 367 5.12 -3.24 45.82
CA ALA A 367 3.87 -3.87 46.28
C ALA A 367 2.94 -4.29 45.13
N GLY A 368 2.97 -3.58 44.00
CA GLY A 368 1.93 -3.62 42.98
C GLY A 368 0.65 -2.90 43.42
N ASP A 369 0.75 -1.76 44.09
CA ASP A 369 -0.37 -0.86 44.40
C ASP A 369 -0.45 0.23 43.32
N LEU A 370 -1.62 0.39 42.69
CA LEU A 370 -1.77 1.32 41.57
C LEU A 370 -1.91 2.77 42.02
N GLY A 371 -2.64 3.03 43.11
CA GLY A 371 -2.98 4.38 43.54
C GLY A 371 -1.73 5.23 43.79
N SER A 372 -0.75 4.70 44.52
CA SER A 372 0.50 5.41 44.79
C SER A 372 1.45 5.54 43.59
N VAL A 373 1.22 4.80 42.49
CA VAL A 373 2.07 4.86 41.28
C VAL A 373 1.44 5.77 40.21
N GLU A 374 0.13 5.74 40.05
CA GLU A 374 -0.60 6.63 39.13
C GLU A 374 -0.43 8.13 39.45
N GLU A 375 -0.10 8.49 40.69
CA GLU A 375 0.25 9.86 41.09
C GLU A 375 1.51 10.41 40.38
N VAL A 376 2.41 9.54 39.88
CA VAL A 376 3.67 9.94 39.21
C VAL A 376 3.78 9.54 37.73
N CYS A 377 2.80 8.78 37.20
CA CYS A 377 2.73 8.40 35.79
C CYS A 377 2.46 9.63 34.90
N LYS A 378 3.20 9.77 33.79
CA LYS A 378 3.10 10.92 32.87
C LYS A 378 2.58 10.55 31.49
N SER A 379 2.97 9.39 30.96
CA SER A 379 2.58 8.91 29.62
C SER A 379 1.75 7.62 29.67
N TRP A 380 1.12 7.26 28.55
CA TRP A 380 0.39 6.00 28.39
C TRP A 380 1.26 4.77 28.69
N ASP A 381 2.55 4.82 28.34
CA ASP A 381 3.52 3.76 28.65
C ASP A 381 3.69 3.57 30.17
N ASP A 382 3.57 4.64 30.97
CA ASP A 382 3.74 4.61 32.42
C ASP A 382 2.54 3.97 33.12
N PHE A 383 1.34 4.37 32.72
CA PHE A 383 0.12 3.74 33.21
C PHE A 383 0.11 2.26 32.83
N LEU A 384 0.45 1.93 31.58
CA LEU A 384 0.54 0.55 31.13
C LEU A 384 1.58 -0.25 31.95
N PHE A 385 2.74 0.32 32.25
CA PHE A 385 3.77 -0.28 33.10
C PHE A 385 3.25 -0.53 34.52
N ALA A 386 2.60 0.47 35.15
CA ALA A 386 2.03 0.35 36.48
C ALA A 386 0.99 -0.78 36.56
N HIS A 387 0.05 -0.83 35.61
CA HIS A 387 -0.98 -1.87 35.52
C HIS A 387 -0.38 -3.26 35.28
N TYR A 388 0.52 -3.42 34.29
CA TYR A 388 1.14 -4.73 34.03
C TYR A 388 2.01 -5.22 35.19
N ASN A 389 2.69 -4.31 35.89
CA ASN A 389 3.45 -4.62 37.09
C ASN A 389 2.52 -5.11 38.21
N ALA A 390 1.50 -4.34 38.56
CA ALA A 390 0.54 -4.72 39.59
C ALA A 390 -0.14 -6.07 39.30
N LEU A 391 -0.45 -6.36 38.03
CA LEU A 391 -0.96 -7.65 37.56
C LEU A 391 0.04 -8.79 37.78
N LEU A 392 1.31 -8.63 37.36
CA LEU A 392 2.33 -9.66 37.51
C LEU A 392 2.67 -9.91 39.00
N ARG A 393 2.77 -8.85 39.79
CA ARG A 393 2.97 -8.91 41.26
C ARG A 393 1.82 -9.63 41.96
N SER A 394 0.58 -9.31 41.60
CA SER A 394 -0.62 -9.96 42.17
C SER A 394 -0.69 -11.45 41.81
N GLN A 395 -0.32 -11.83 40.58
CA GLN A 395 -0.26 -13.24 40.16
C GLN A 395 0.85 -14.01 40.91
N PHE A 396 2.03 -13.41 41.07
CA PHE A 396 3.14 -14.07 41.78
C PHE A 396 2.86 -14.21 43.29
N ASP A 397 2.27 -13.21 43.95
CA ASP A 397 1.81 -13.32 45.35
C ASP A 397 0.77 -14.43 45.51
N ALA A 398 -0.20 -14.54 44.60
CA ALA A 398 -1.17 -15.64 44.60
C ALA A 398 -0.53 -17.02 44.38
N PHE A 399 0.50 -17.11 43.53
CA PHE A 399 1.29 -18.33 43.34
C PHE A 399 2.06 -18.70 44.61
N LEU A 400 2.71 -17.74 45.27
CA LEU A 400 3.45 -17.95 46.52
C LEU A 400 2.54 -18.33 47.68
N ILE A 401 1.34 -17.76 47.79
CA ILE A 401 0.36 -18.15 48.83
C ILE A 401 -0.06 -19.62 48.64
N ARG A 402 -0.28 -20.06 47.39
CA ARG A 402 -0.63 -21.47 47.08
C ARG A 402 0.50 -22.46 47.41
N HIS A 403 1.76 -22.08 47.20
CA HIS A 403 2.92 -22.97 47.40
C HIS A 403 3.64 -22.78 48.76
N GLY A 404 3.34 -21.70 49.49
CA GLY A 404 3.96 -21.33 50.77
C GLY A 404 3.29 -21.90 52.01
N GLY A 405 2.25 -22.72 51.85
CA GLY A 405 1.54 -23.36 52.95
C GLY A 405 0.79 -22.39 53.88
N ALA A 406 0.45 -22.88 55.08
CA ALA A 406 -0.43 -22.17 56.01
C ALA A 406 0.14 -20.83 56.54
N GLU A 407 1.47 -20.68 56.60
CA GLU A 407 2.12 -19.44 57.04
C GLU A 407 1.92 -18.29 56.05
N ALA A 408 2.11 -18.56 54.75
CA ALA A 408 1.86 -17.60 53.70
C ALA A 408 0.37 -17.21 53.62
N ALA A 409 -0.53 -18.19 53.74
CA ALA A 409 -1.97 -17.93 53.79
C ALA A 409 -2.39 -17.06 54.99
N LYS A 410 -1.94 -17.39 56.21
CA LYS A 410 -2.24 -16.60 57.41
C LYS A 410 -1.72 -15.16 57.33
N THR A 411 -0.50 -14.98 56.78
CA THR A 411 0.06 -13.65 56.52
C THR A 411 -0.80 -12.87 55.51
N ALA A 412 -1.30 -13.54 54.48
CA ALA A 412 -2.18 -12.94 53.47
C ALA A 412 -3.56 -12.54 54.02
N GLU A 413 -4.11 -13.29 54.98
CA GLU A 413 -5.34 -12.96 55.70
C GLU A 413 -5.13 -11.79 56.69
N THR A 414 -3.98 -11.75 57.36
CA THR A 414 -3.70 -10.75 58.41
C THR A 414 -3.47 -9.35 57.82
N PHE A 415 -2.80 -9.26 56.66
CA PHE A 415 -2.54 -7.99 55.97
C PHE A 415 -3.04 -8.10 54.52
N PRO A 416 -4.24 -7.57 54.20
CA PRO A 416 -4.74 -7.53 52.83
C PRO A 416 -4.00 -6.49 52.00
N VAL A 417 -3.85 -6.75 50.70
CA VAL A 417 -3.17 -5.87 49.73
C VAL A 417 -4.01 -5.74 48.45
N PHE A 418 -3.73 -4.71 47.65
CA PHE A 418 -4.36 -4.57 46.35
C PHE A 418 -4.09 -5.79 45.45
N ASN A 419 -5.14 -6.21 44.74
CA ASN A 419 -5.11 -7.33 43.82
C ASN A 419 -5.64 -6.89 42.44
N ALA A 420 -4.72 -6.52 41.55
CA ALA A 420 -5.03 -6.06 40.20
C ALA A 420 -5.85 -7.09 39.41
N THR A 421 -5.61 -8.39 39.60
CA THR A 421 -6.35 -9.44 38.88
C THR A 421 -7.85 -9.49 39.25
N GLN A 422 -8.20 -9.05 40.46
CA GLN A 422 -9.59 -8.93 40.90
C GLN A 422 -10.19 -7.57 40.49
N HIS A 423 -9.41 -6.50 40.56
CA HIS A 423 -9.81 -5.15 40.14
C HIS A 423 -10.24 -5.14 38.66
N ASP A 424 -9.43 -5.74 37.77
CA ASP A 424 -9.74 -5.82 36.34
C ASP A 424 -10.82 -6.87 35.99
N GLY A 425 -11.51 -7.42 37.00
CA GLY A 425 -12.71 -8.25 36.84
C GLY A 425 -12.43 -9.73 36.52
N GLY A 426 -11.37 -10.31 37.08
CA GLY A 426 -11.15 -11.75 37.30
C GLY A 426 -10.86 -12.65 36.09
N ASP A 427 -11.37 -12.31 34.90
CA ASP A 427 -11.20 -13.05 33.66
C ASP A 427 -9.91 -12.60 32.96
N THR A 428 -8.84 -13.34 33.23
CA THR A 428 -7.45 -12.92 33.00
C THR A 428 -7.05 -12.81 31.53
N ASP A 429 -7.78 -13.48 30.62
CA ASP A 429 -7.59 -13.37 29.16
C ASP A 429 -8.06 -12.02 28.61
N LYS A 430 -9.08 -11.40 29.22
CA LYS A 430 -9.66 -10.13 28.73
C LYS A 430 -9.06 -8.89 29.39
N VAL A 431 -8.18 -9.04 30.38
CA VAL A 431 -7.57 -7.93 31.12
C VAL A 431 -6.88 -6.94 30.18
N GLY A 432 -6.05 -7.43 29.24
CA GLY A 432 -5.37 -6.55 28.28
C GLY A 432 -6.33 -5.72 27.40
N LYS A 433 -7.44 -6.32 26.96
CA LYS A 433 -8.48 -5.61 26.16
C LYS A 433 -9.21 -4.56 26.97
N ARG A 434 -9.53 -4.85 28.25
CA ARG A 434 -10.16 -3.88 29.16
C ARG A 434 -9.22 -2.73 29.50
N LEU A 435 -7.96 -3.04 29.82
CA LEU A 435 -6.96 -2.05 30.19
C LEU A 435 -6.69 -1.05 29.04
N VAL A 436 -6.42 -1.53 27.83
CA VAL A 436 -6.23 -0.66 26.65
C VAL A 436 -7.47 0.19 26.37
N HIS A 437 -8.67 -0.37 26.54
CA HIS A 437 -9.91 0.40 26.40
C HIS A 437 -10.07 1.48 27.48
N ASN A 438 -9.77 1.16 28.75
CA ASN A 438 -9.85 2.11 29.86
C ASN A 438 -8.86 3.27 29.68
N LEU A 439 -7.62 2.98 29.27
CA LEU A 439 -6.61 4.02 28.99
C LEU A 439 -6.99 4.92 27.80
N ALA A 440 -7.71 4.39 26.81
CA ALA A 440 -8.27 5.20 25.71
C ALA A 440 -9.45 6.10 26.14
N MET A 441 -9.98 5.91 27.35
CA MET A 441 -11.07 6.69 27.94
C MET A 441 -10.61 7.63 29.08
N ASP A 442 -9.49 7.34 29.75
CA ASP A 442 -8.90 8.23 30.77
C ASP A 442 -8.38 9.51 30.12
N ALA A 443 -8.83 10.68 30.61
CA ALA A 443 -8.42 11.98 30.11
C ALA A 443 -6.88 12.21 30.17
N ARG A 444 -6.16 11.52 31.06
CA ARG A 444 -4.70 11.60 31.18
C ARG A 444 -3.94 10.91 30.04
N THR A 445 -4.54 9.90 29.41
CA THR A 445 -3.86 9.07 28.39
C THR A 445 -4.62 8.94 27.08
N ALA A 446 -5.85 9.45 26.99
CA ALA A 446 -6.73 9.27 25.84
C ALA A 446 -6.16 9.85 24.53
N GLU A 447 -5.37 10.91 24.58
CA GLU A 447 -4.73 11.50 23.39
C GLU A 447 -3.66 10.56 22.83
N GLU A 448 -2.65 10.21 23.63
CA GLU A 448 -1.61 9.25 23.25
C GLU A 448 -2.22 7.89 22.83
N ALA A 449 -3.15 7.35 23.62
CA ALA A 449 -3.80 6.06 23.38
C ALA A 449 -4.65 6.01 22.11
N ARG A 450 -5.05 7.16 21.57
CA ARG A 450 -5.80 7.28 20.31
C ARG A 450 -4.90 7.53 19.10
N SER A 451 -3.62 7.81 19.28
CA SER A 451 -2.67 7.87 18.17
C SER A 451 -2.55 6.52 17.47
N VAL A 452 -2.30 6.54 16.15
CA VAL A 452 -2.20 5.34 15.31
C VAL A 452 -1.21 4.32 15.88
N THR A 453 0.01 4.75 16.24
CA THR A 453 1.07 3.83 16.69
C THR A 453 0.77 3.23 18.06
N LYS A 454 0.26 4.01 19.01
CA LYS A 454 -0.12 3.48 20.34
C LYS A 454 -1.38 2.62 20.26
N ALA A 455 -2.34 2.92 19.39
CA ALA A 455 -3.49 2.07 19.14
C ALA A 455 -3.07 0.70 18.56
N LEU A 456 -2.09 0.67 17.65
CA LEU A 456 -1.48 -0.54 17.12
C LEU A 456 -0.73 -1.33 18.20
N GLN A 457 0.12 -0.67 19.01
CA GLN A 457 0.82 -1.29 20.15
C GLN A 457 -0.19 -1.88 21.16
N GLY A 458 -1.23 -1.12 21.50
CA GLY A 458 -2.36 -1.58 22.33
C GLY A 458 -3.06 -2.80 21.75
N ALA A 459 -3.34 -2.84 20.44
CA ALA A 459 -3.95 -3.98 19.77
C ALA A 459 -3.05 -5.25 19.77
N ILE A 460 -1.72 -5.07 19.64
CA ILE A 460 -0.73 -6.15 19.79
C ILE A 460 -0.78 -6.69 21.22
N ILE A 461 -0.66 -5.81 22.23
CA ILE A 461 -0.64 -6.17 23.66
C ILE A 461 -1.93 -6.88 24.06
N ALA A 462 -3.08 -6.31 23.68
CA ALA A 462 -4.40 -6.83 24.00
C ALA A 462 -4.80 -8.09 23.21
N ASN A 463 -3.97 -8.56 22.28
CA ASN A 463 -4.28 -9.69 21.37
C ASN A 463 -5.60 -9.47 20.60
N ASP A 464 -5.76 -8.27 20.02
CA ASP A 464 -6.89 -7.86 19.18
C ASP A 464 -6.44 -7.36 17.78
N LEU A 465 -5.20 -7.68 17.42
CA LEU A 465 -4.54 -7.20 16.20
C LEU A 465 -5.30 -7.56 14.91
N ASP A 466 -5.88 -8.76 14.81
CA ASP A 466 -6.69 -9.16 13.65
C ASP A 466 -7.88 -8.22 13.41
N ARG A 467 -8.50 -7.75 14.51
CA ARG A 467 -9.62 -6.81 14.48
C ARG A 467 -9.14 -5.40 14.10
N HIS A 468 -8.00 -4.96 14.60
CA HIS A 468 -7.41 -3.66 14.25
C HIS A 468 -7.02 -3.62 12.76
N ILE A 469 -6.32 -4.64 12.25
CA ILE A 469 -5.99 -4.81 10.82
C ILE A 469 -7.25 -4.84 9.95
N PHE A 470 -8.32 -5.51 10.40
CA PHE A 470 -9.61 -5.53 9.69
C PHE A 470 -10.25 -4.13 9.59
N HIS A 471 -10.30 -3.38 10.70
CA HIS A 471 -10.88 -2.02 10.69
C HIS A 471 -10.04 -1.04 9.88
N GLN A 472 -8.71 -1.12 9.94
CA GLN A 472 -7.83 -0.32 9.08
C GLN A 472 -8.10 -0.62 7.59
N GLY A 473 -8.17 -1.89 7.21
CA GLY A 473 -8.47 -2.28 5.82
C GLY A 473 -9.84 -1.78 5.34
N ALA A 474 -10.86 -1.85 6.21
CA ALA A 474 -12.20 -1.33 5.93
C ALA A 474 -12.24 0.21 5.82
N LEU A 475 -11.46 0.93 6.66
CA LEU A 475 -11.32 2.39 6.54
C LEU A 475 -10.64 2.79 5.23
N LEU A 476 -9.54 2.12 4.85
CA LEU A 476 -8.88 2.37 3.56
C LEU A 476 -9.80 2.06 2.37
N SER A 477 -10.67 1.06 2.46
CA SER A 477 -11.71 0.80 1.44
C SER A 477 -12.75 1.91 1.38
N LYS A 478 -13.22 2.43 2.52
CA LYS A 478 -14.12 3.61 2.58
C LYS A 478 -13.46 4.84 1.95
N HIS A 479 -12.18 5.09 2.24
CA HIS A 479 -11.45 6.24 1.70
C HIS A 479 -11.20 6.10 0.20
N ALA A 480 -10.78 4.91 -0.26
CA ALA A 480 -10.60 4.56 -1.67
C ALA A 480 -11.91 4.45 -2.49
N ASN A 481 -13.08 4.74 -1.91
CA ASN A 481 -14.35 4.79 -2.66
C ASN A 481 -15.12 6.10 -2.38
N ARG A 482 -14.44 7.13 -1.85
CA ARG A 482 -15.07 8.39 -1.43
C ARG A 482 -15.49 9.29 -2.60
N ASN A 483 -14.70 9.29 -3.68
CA ASN A 483 -14.90 10.16 -4.86
C ASN A 483 -15.55 9.33 -5.99
N GLU A 484 -14.74 8.53 -6.71
CA GLU A 484 -15.21 7.44 -7.56
C GLU A 484 -15.01 6.09 -6.86
N LYS A 485 -15.76 5.07 -7.32
CA LYS A 485 -15.55 3.67 -6.91
C LYS A 485 -14.22 3.17 -7.45
N SER A 486 -13.23 2.93 -6.58
CA SER A 486 -11.93 2.43 -7.05
C SER A 486 -12.09 1.08 -7.72
N LYS A 487 -11.57 1.02 -8.95
CA LYS A 487 -11.47 -0.22 -9.71
C LYS A 487 -10.63 -1.25 -8.93
N LEU A 488 -9.57 -0.81 -8.24
CA LEU A 488 -8.63 -1.66 -7.50
C LEU A 488 -9.14 -2.10 -6.11
N ILE A 489 -9.66 -1.18 -5.30
CA ILE A 489 -10.10 -1.46 -3.92
C ILE A 489 -11.62 -1.40 -3.87
N ARG A 490 -12.28 -2.55 -4.00
CA ARG A 490 -13.75 -2.66 -3.91
C ARG A 490 -14.28 -2.06 -2.60
N GLU A 491 -15.38 -1.31 -2.70
CA GLU A 491 -16.19 -0.86 -1.57
C GLU A 491 -16.80 -2.03 -0.78
N TYR A 492 -16.62 -2.05 0.54
CA TYR A 492 -17.24 -3.04 1.43
C TYR A 492 -18.35 -2.39 2.27
N GLU A 493 -19.61 -2.70 1.95
CA GLU A 493 -20.83 -2.22 2.63
C GLU A 493 -20.97 -2.66 4.11
N GLN A 494 -20.02 -3.44 4.66
CA GLN A 494 -20.07 -3.89 6.05
C GLN A 494 -19.73 -2.73 6.99
N LEU A 495 -20.78 -2.06 7.46
CA LEU A 495 -20.79 -0.98 8.46
C LEU A 495 -19.64 -1.12 9.48
N LEU A 496 -18.66 -0.22 9.36
CA LEU A 496 -17.75 0.12 10.46
C LEU A 496 -18.63 0.48 11.67
N PRO A 497 -18.28 0.05 12.90
CA PRO A 497 -19.09 0.38 14.07
C PRO A 497 -19.19 1.91 14.25
N ASP A 498 -20.38 2.45 14.53
CA ASP A 498 -20.56 3.89 14.83
C ASP A 498 -19.68 4.38 16.00
N SER A 499 -19.23 3.45 16.85
CA SER A 499 -18.32 3.68 17.97
C SER A 499 -16.83 3.58 17.60
N LEU A 500 -16.46 3.52 16.33
CA LEU A 500 -15.07 3.47 15.88
C LEU A 500 -14.42 4.84 16.02
N VAL A 501 -13.26 4.91 16.69
CA VAL A 501 -12.47 6.13 16.78
C VAL A 501 -11.54 6.18 15.57
N GLU A 502 -11.92 6.90 14.51
CA GLU A 502 -11.15 6.94 13.24
C GLU A 502 -9.71 7.42 13.44
N ALA A 503 -9.42 8.28 14.42
CA ALA A 503 -8.06 8.75 14.76
C ALA A 503 -7.06 7.64 15.14
N GLN A 504 -7.53 6.43 15.51
CA GLN A 504 -6.69 5.26 15.80
C GLN A 504 -6.12 4.59 14.54
N PHE A 505 -6.47 5.09 13.37
CA PHE A 505 -6.19 4.51 12.06
C PHE A 505 -5.61 5.57 11.12
N PHE A 506 -4.78 5.14 10.18
CA PHE A 506 -4.13 6.02 9.21
C PHE A 506 -4.90 6.13 7.89
N ASP A 507 -4.60 7.16 7.09
CA ASP A 507 -5.12 7.35 5.75
C ASP A 507 -4.10 6.92 4.67
N LEU A 508 -4.53 6.85 3.40
CA LEU A 508 -3.76 6.44 2.22
C LEU A 508 -2.45 7.22 2.01
N SER A 509 -2.38 8.45 2.51
CA SER A 509 -1.18 9.32 2.50
C SER A 509 -0.10 8.93 3.52
N ASP A 510 -0.41 8.14 4.55
CA ASP A 510 0.56 7.74 5.59
C ASP A 510 1.39 6.54 5.15
N HIS A 511 2.46 6.83 4.42
CA HIS A 511 3.34 5.82 3.84
C HIS A 511 4.14 5.02 4.87
N ASN A 512 4.45 5.59 6.03
CA ASN A 512 5.24 4.92 7.05
C ASN A 512 4.39 3.86 7.77
N ASN A 513 3.18 4.23 8.21
CA ASN A 513 2.28 3.28 8.85
C ASN A 513 1.70 2.25 7.86
N HIS A 514 1.51 2.61 6.58
CA HIS A 514 1.26 1.62 5.51
C HIS A 514 2.38 0.57 5.42
N ARG A 515 3.66 0.99 5.34
CA ARG A 515 4.79 0.05 5.30
C ARG A 515 4.78 -0.86 6.52
N ILE A 516 4.67 -0.29 7.72
CA ILE A 516 4.72 -1.04 8.99
C ILE A 516 3.59 -2.07 9.03
N LEU A 517 2.34 -1.66 8.83
CA LEU A 517 1.20 -2.56 8.99
C LEU A 517 1.09 -3.61 7.87
N ALA A 518 1.48 -3.28 6.63
CA ALA A 518 1.57 -4.27 5.55
C ALA A 518 2.59 -5.37 5.88
N HIS A 519 3.75 -5.02 6.43
CA HIS A 519 4.76 -6.00 6.86
C HIS A 519 4.32 -6.82 8.08
N ILE A 520 3.64 -6.20 9.04
CA ILE A 520 3.02 -6.90 10.19
C ILE A 520 2.01 -7.95 9.69
N TYR A 521 1.11 -7.57 8.76
CA TYR A 521 0.15 -8.50 8.17
C TYR A 521 0.85 -9.66 7.43
N ILE A 522 1.88 -9.38 6.63
CA ILE A 522 2.65 -10.41 5.91
C ILE A 522 3.30 -11.40 6.89
N ILE A 523 3.88 -10.91 8.00
CA ILE A 523 4.51 -11.73 9.05
C ILE A 523 3.47 -12.62 9.74
N ILE A 524 2.33 -12.06 10.16
CA ILE A 524 1.27 -12.81 10.86
C ILE A 524 0.68 -13.87 9.94
N SER A 525 0.29 -13.48 8.72
CA SER A 525 -0.23 -14.39 7.69
C SER A 525 0.76 -15.53 7.38
N ALA A 526 2.07 -15.28 7.42
CA ALA A 526 3.08 -16.33 7.29
C ALA A 526 3.11 -17.28 8.50
N LEU A 527 3.08 -16.75 9.73
CA LEU A 527 3.08 -17.55 10.97
C LEU A 527 1.82 -18.42 11.11
N GLU A 528 0.65 -17.89 10.78
CA GLU A 528 -0.62 -18.64 10.74
C GLU A 528 -0.56 -19.83 9.77
N ARG A 529 -0.11 -19.57 8.52
CA ARG A 529 0.08 -20.59 7.48
C ARG A 529 1.05 -21.69 7.92
N ILE A 530 2.13 -21.33 8.63
CA ILE A 530 3.11 -22.28 9.19
C ILE A 530 2.52 -23.09 10.36
N GLY A 531 1.66 -22.47 11.18
CA GLY A 531 1.08 -23.09 12.37
C GLY A 531 0.11 -24.24 12.09
N GLY A 532 -0.34 -24.42 10.85
CA GLY A 532 -1.39 -25.40 10.51
C GLY A 532 -2.78 -25.01 11.04
N ALA A 533 -2.90 -23.83 11.63
CA ALA A 533 -4.16 -23.13 11.82
C ALA A 533 -4.65 -22.68 10.44
N GLY A 534 -5.27 -23.60 9.70
CA GLY A 534 -6.09 -23.23 8.56
C GLY A 534 -7.12 -22.19 8.99
N ARG A 535 -7.51 -21.30 8.06
CA ARG A 535 -8.47 -20.18 8.24
C ARG A 535 -9.90 -20.69 8.56
N SER A 536 -10.05 -21.41 9.69
CA SER A 536 -11.12 -22.40 9.88
C SER A 536 -11.72 -22.44 11.30
N SER A 537 -11.32 -21.59 12.24
CA SER A 537 -11.96 -21.50 13.58
C SER A 537 -13.04 -20.41 13.70
N LEU A 538 -13.19 -19.55 12.69
CA LEU A 538 -14.18 -18.46 12.65
C LEU A 538 -15.04 -18.55 11.38
N GLY A 539 -15.89 -19.57 11.32
CA GLY A 539 -16.77 -19.90 10.19
C GLY A 539 -17.92 -18.92 9.91
N ALA A 540 -17.73 -17.63 10.16
CA ALA A 540 -18.74 -16.57 9.98
C ALA A 540 -18.29 -15.40 9.08
N LEU A 541 -16.99 -15.23 8.81
CA LEU A 541 -16.47 -14.03 8.12
C LEU A 541 -15.45 -14.38 7.02
N GLN A 542 -15.96 -14.87 5.89
CA GLN A 542 -15.17 -15.08 4.65
C GLN A 542 -14.61 -13.75 4.09
N SER A 543 -15.18 -12.60 4.47
CA SER A 543 -14.69 -11.25 4.10
C SER A 543 -13.44 -10.81 4.86
N ARG A 544 -13.16 -11.35 6.06
CA ARG A 544 -12.05 -10.86 6.92
C ARG A 544 -10.67 -10.89 6.24
N PRO A 545 -10.21 -12.02 5.66
CA PRO A 545 -8.90 -12.06 5.00
C PRO A 545 -8.84 -11.10 3.80
N GLN A 546 -9.92 -11.03 3.02
CA GLN A 546 -10.01 -10.15 1.85
C GLN A 546 -9.93 -8.66 2.20
N MET A 547 -10.33 -8.29 3.42
CA MET A 547 -10.28 -6.92 3.93
C MET A 547 -8.88 -6.57 4.42
N GLN A 548 -8.22 -7.50 5.13
CA GLN A 548 -6.85 -7.33 5.62
C GLN A 548 -5.84 -7.26 4.46
N GLU A 549 -6.10 -7.96 3.35
CA GLU A 549 -5.31 -7.86 2.10
C GLU A 549 -5.30 -6.45 1.49
N VAL A 550 -6.27 -5.58 1.79
CA VAL A 550 -6.29 -4.20 1.28
C VAL A 550 -5.06 -3.40 1.73
N LEU A 551 -4.47 -3.72 2.88
CA LEU A 551 -3.21 -3.12 3.32
C LEU A 551 -2.06 -3.35 2.33
N VAL A 552 -1.95 -4.57 1.79
CA VAL A 552 -0.91 -4.92 0.81
C VAL A 552 -1.24 -4.31 -0.55
N ILE A 553 -2.52 -4.23 -0.91
CA ILE A 553 -2.99 -3.61 -2.17
C ILE A 553 -2.72 -2.10 -2.18
N ALA A 554 -3.06 -1.39 -1.10
CA ALA A 554 -2.78 0.04 -0.93
C ALA A 554 -1.26 0.30 -0.90
N TYR A 555 -0.50 -0.53 -0.19
CA TYR A 555 0.97 -0.43 -0.18
C TYR A 555 1.60 -0.69 -1.56
N VAL A 556 1.07 -1.62 -2.36
CA VAL A 556 1.49 -1.80 -3.76
C VAL A 556 1.19 -0.57 -4.62
N SER A 557 0.07 0.11 -4.37
CA SER A 557 -0.27 1.37 -5.06
C SER A 557 0.73 2.47 -4.69
N TYR A 558 1.11 2.58 -3.41
CA TYR A 558 2.21 3.46 -2.98
C TYR A 558 3.55 3.12 -3.68
N LEU A 559 3.92 1.85 -3.80
CA LEU A 559 5.16 1.44 -4.48
C LEU A 559 5.19 1.85 -5.96
N ARG A 560 4.04 1.77 -6.64
CA ARG A 560 3.87 2.29 -8.01
C ARG A 560 4.11 3.80 -8.06
N LEU A 561 3.42 4.55 -7.20
CA LEU A 561 3.47 6.01 -7.13
C LEU A 561 4.84 6.56 -6.69
N ALA A 562 5.66 5.73 -6.05
CA ALA A 562 7.04 6.03 -5.67
C ALA A 562 8.09 5.49 -6.68
N ASP A 563 7.69 5.13 -7.90
CA ASP A 563 8.53 4.57 -8.97
C ASP A 563 9.24 3.22 -8.65
N LEU A 564 8.82 2.50 -7.61
CA LEU A 564 9.45 1.24 -7.14
C LEU A 564 8.89 -0.03 -7.79
N TYR A 565 8.74 0.00 -9.12
CA TYR A 565 8.06 -1.05 -9.89
C TYR A 565 8.62 -2.48 -9.68
N ASP A 566 9.94 -2.64 -9.58
CA ASP A 566 10.60 -3.95 -9.38
C ASP A 566 10.18 -4.63 -8.06
N MET A 567 9.61 -3.90 -7.10
CA MET A 567 9.09 -4.45 -5.85
C MET A 567 7.63 -4.92 -5.94
N ILE A 568 6.84 -4.43 -6.90
CA ILE A 568 5.40 -4.72 -6.99
C ILE A 568 5.11 -6.24 -7.04
N PRO A 569 5.80 -7.06 -7.86
CA PRO A 569 5.59 -8.51 -7.86
C PRO A 569 5.90 -9.18 -6.50
N LEU A 570 6.88 -8.66 -5.75
CA LEU A 570 7.28 -9.20 -4.43
C LEU A 570 6.12 -9.13 -3.45
N TYR A 571 5.44 -7.99 -3.36
CA TYR A 571 4.31 -7.80 -2.45
C TYR A 571 3.03 -8.45 -2.98
N CYS A 572 2.76 -8.41 -4.28
CA CYS A 572 1.65 -9.17 -4.88
C CYS A 572 1.75 -10.68 -4.63
N SER A 573 2.96 -11.26 -4.57
CA SER A 573 3.16 -12.68 -4.19
C SER A 573 2.75 -13.02 -2.75
N LYS A 574 2.41 -12.03 -1.91
CA LYS A 574 1.92 -12.21 -0.54
C LYS A 574 0.41 -12.08 -0.41
N ILE A 575 -0.28 -11.60 -1.44
CA ILE A 575 -1.74 -11.59 -1.55
C ILE A 575 -2.19 -13.01 -1.90
N ASP A 576 -3.18 -13.54 -1.19
CA ASP A 576 -3.76 -14.87 -1.48
C ASP A 576 -5.03 -14.73 -2.35
N GLY A 577 -5.38 -15.79 -3.09
CA GLY A 577 -6.63 -15.83 -3.85
C GLY A 577 -6.69 -14.86 -5.05
N PRO A 578 -7.90 -14.52 -5.52
CA PRO A 578 -8.12 -13.96 -6.86
C PRO A 578 -7.70 -12.50 -7.03
N LYS A 579 -7.44 -11.75 -5.95
CA LYS A 579 -7.06 -10.32 -6.02
C LYS A 579 -5.63 -10.10 -6.51
N ARG A 580 -4.75 -11.10 -6.37
CA ARG A 580 -3.32 -11.03 -6.68
C ARG A 580 -3.03 -10.46 -8.07
N TYR A 581 -3.58 -11.07 -9.12
CA TYR A 581 -3.28 -10.69 -10.50
C TYR A 581 -3.99 -9.39 -10.92
N PRO A 582 -5.26 -9.10 -10.56
CA PRO A 582 -5.84 -7.79 -10.76
C PRO A 582 -5.02 -6.64 -10.15
N THR A 583 -4.52 -6.81 -8.92
CA THR A 583 -3.64 -5.82 -8.29
C THR A 583 -2.32 -5.65 -9.06
N LEU A 584 -1.71 -6.76 -9.51
CA LEU A 584 -0.50 -6.75 -10.32
C LEU A 584 -0.74 -6.10 -11.70
N SER A 585 -1.86 -6.39 -12.35
CA SER A 585 -2.24 -5.86 -13.66
C SER A 585 -2.45 -4.35 -13.62
N ARG A 586 -3.24 -3.86 -12.65
CA ARG A 586 -3.55 -2.42 -12.53
C ARG A 586 -2.36 -1.58 -12.12
N ASN A 587 -1.43 -2.12 -11.33
CA ASN A 587 -0.25 -1.36 -10.89
C ASN A 587 0.95 -1.39 -11.87
N LEU A 588 0.88 -2.17 -12.96
CA LEU A 588 1.96 -2.25 -13.96
C LEU A 588 1.56 -1.71 -15.35
N ILE A 589 0.28 -1.44 -15.62
CA ILE A 589 -0.18 -1.09 -16.99
C ILE A 589 0.19 0.33 -17.44
N ARG A 590 0.10 1.31 -16.53
CA ARG A 590 0.16 2.75 -16.88
C ARG A 590 1.60 3.23 -17.06
N ASP A 591 2.53 2.73 -16.23
CA ASP A 591 3.88 3.29 -16.14
C ASP A 591 4.93 2.40 -16.83
N ILE A 592 4.61 1.12 -17.08
CA ILE A 592 5.51 0.16 -17.75
C ILE A 592 5.13 0.00 -19.23
N VAL A 593 5.50 1.02 -20.00
CA VAL A 593 5.31 1.05 -21.47
C VAL A 593 6.40 0.28 -22.22
N ASP A 594 7.65 0.37 -21.76
CA ASP A 594 8.80 -0.23 -22.44
C ASP A 594 8.87 -1.76 -22.33
N THR A 595 9.25 -2.42 -23.44
CA THR A 595 9.35 -3.88 -23.55
C THR A 595 10.44 -4.47 -22.65
N GLU A 596 11.60 -3.83 -22.49
CA GLU A 596 12.65 -4.36 -21.60
C GLU A 596 12.19 -4.35 -20.13
N ARG A 597 11.52 -3.28 -19.71
CA ARG A 597 10.91 -3.21 -18.37
C ARG A 597 9.81 -4.26 -18.18
N ARG A 598 8.96 -4.53 -19.17
CA ARG A 598 7.96 -5.62 -19.10
C ARG A 598 8.60 -7.00 -18.95
N LEU A 599 9.62 -7.29 -19.76
CA LEU A 599 10.38 -8.55 -19.67
C LEU A 599 11.08 -8.70 -18.30
N ARG A 600 11.60 -7.61 -17.73
CA ARG A 600 12.13 -7.58 -16.36
C ARG A 600 11.07 -7.95 -15.33
N GLN A 601 9.88 -7.36 -15.37
CA GLN A 601 8.79 -7.72 -14.45
C GLN A 601 8.40 -9.19 -14.58
N LEU A 602 8.25 -9.70 -15.81
CA LEU A 602 7.99 -11.13 -16.04
C LEU A 602 9.10 -12.01 -15.43
N ALA A 603 10.37 -11.64 -15.57
CA ALA A 603 11.48 -12.38 -14.95
C ALA A 603 11.41 -12.38 -13.41
N ILE A 604 11.03 -11.26 -12.79
CA ILE A 604 10.81 -11.14 -11.34
C ILE A 604 9.62 -12.03 -10.91
N MET A 605 8.49 -11.98 -11.63
CA MET A 605 7.33 -12.84 -11.39
C MET A 605 7.72 -14.33 -11.40
N LYS A 606 8.53 -14.75 -12.37
CA LYS A 606 9.04 -16.14 -12.48
C LYS A 606 9.92 -16.54 -11.30
N LYS A 607 10.82 -15.65 -10.85
CA LYS A 607 11.68 -15.88 -9.67
C LYS A 607 10.84 -16.08 -8.39
N LEU A 608 9.73 -15.37 -8.27
CA LEU A 608 8.83 -15.41 -7.12
C LEU A 608 7.78 -16.54 -7.16
N GLY A 609 7.73 -17.32 -8.25
CA GLY A 609 6.75 -18.40 -8.42
C GLY A 609 5.33 -17.90 -8.73
N LEU A 610 5.20 -16.72 -9.33
CA LEU A 610 3.93 -16.22 -9.88
C LEU A 610 3.67 -16.82 -11.26
N ASP A 611 2.40 -17.14 -11.56
CA ASP A 611 2.02 -17.67 -12.87
C ASP A 611 1.93 -16.54 -13.90
N GLN A 612 2.86 -16.55 -14.86
CA GLN A 612 2.91 -15.60 -15.97
C GLN A 612 1.75 -15.77 -16.96
N VAL A 613 1.27 -17.01 -17.13
CA VAL A 613 0.20 -17.37 -18.06
C VAL A 613 -1.14 -16.90 -17.49
N GLU A 614 -1.37 -17.14 -16.20
CA GLU A 614 -2.56 -16.63 -15.50
C GLU A 614 -2.61 -15.10 -15.50
N PHE A 615 -1.50 -14.42 -15.16
CA PHE A 615 -1.37 -12.96 -15.23
C PHE A 615 -1.68 -12.42 -16.62
N ALA A 616 -1.00 -12.93 -17.65
CA ALA A 616 -1.11 -12.43 -19.02
C ALA A 616 -2.48 -12.74 -19.66
N ARG A 617 -3.12 -13.85 -19.29
CA ARG A 617 -4.49 -14.17 -19.71
C ARG A 617 -5.53 -13.28 -19.03
N LEU A 618 -5.34 -12.93 -17.76
CA LEU A 618 -6.31 -12.13 -17.00
C LEU A 618 -6.24 -10.64 -17.37
N GLN A 619 -5.05 -10.10 -17.63
CA GLN A 619 -4.87 -8.65 -17.82
C GLN A 619 -5.75 -8.05 -18.93
N PRO A 620 -5.85 -8.62 -20.16
CA PRO A 620 -6.75 -8.09 -21.18
C PRO A 620 -8.24 -8.26 -20.85
N ALA A 621 -8.61 -9.32 -20.11
CA ALA A 621 -10.00 -9.52 -19.70
C ALA A 621 -10.47 -8.41 -18.76
N LEU A 622 -9.64 -8.02 -17.78
CA LEU A 622 -9.98 -6.97 -16.82
C LEU A 622 -10.31 -5.63 -17.50
N TYR A 623 -9.47 -5.15 -18.42
CA TYR A 623 -9.71 -3.87 -19.09
C TYR A 623 -10.85 -3.90 -20.11
N LEU A 624 -11.11 -5.05 -20.73
CA LEU A 624 -12.28 -5.23 -21.61
C LEU A 624 -13.59 -5.34 -20.81
N GLU A 625 -13.55 -5.94 -19.62
CA GLU A 625 -14.67 -5.99 -18.67
C GLU A 625 -14.95 -4.60 -18.07
N ASP A 626 -13.92 -3.82 -17.71
CA ASP A 626 -14.06 -2.45 -17.20
C ASP A 626 -14.82 -1.51 -18.18
N VAL A 627 -14.70 -1.73 -19.50
CA VAL A 627 -15.43 -0.99 -20.55
C VAL A 627 -16.71 -1.68 -21.06
N HIS A 628 -17.10 -2.80 -20.44
CA HIS A 628 -18.26 -3.62 -20.80
C HIS A 628 -18.31 -4.01 -22.30
N ASP A 629 -17.18 -4.43 -22.88
CA ASP A 629 -17.03 -4.65 -24.34
C ASP A 629 -18.07 -5.59 -24.97
N LEU A 630 -18.48 -6.63 -24.24
CA LEU A 630 -19.49 -7.62 -24.65
C LEU A 630 -20.92 -7.06 -24.65
N GLU A 631 -21.20 -6.06 -23.82
CA GLU A 631 -22.53 -5.44 -23.69
C GLU A 631 -22.68 -4.16 -24.54
N ALA A 632 -21.56 -3.58 -24.97
CA ALA A 632 -21.53 -2.38 -25.79
C ALA A 632 -22.39 -2.52 -27.06
N ALA A 633 -23.21 -1.50 -27.35
CA ALA A 633 -23.94 -1.42 -28.61
C ALA A 633 -23.01 -1.06 -29.78
N CYS A 634 -23.43 -1.36 -31.01
CA CYS A 634 -22.75 -0.86 -32.22
C CYS A 634 -23.23 0.57 -32.51
N GLU A 635 -22.67 1.55 -31.79
CA GLU A 635 -23.00 2.98 -31.90
C GLU A 635 -22.61 3.55 -33.26
N ALA A 636 -21.55 3.03 -33.87
CA ALA A 636 -21.16 3.32 -35.25
C ALA A 636 -22.31 3.16 -36.26
N LYS A 637 -23.29 2.29 -35.98
CA LYS A 637 -24.40 1.98 -36.89
C LYS A 637 -25.31 3.18 -37.10
N GLY A 638 -25.18 3.80 -38.27
CA GLY A 638 -25.91 5.01 -38.65
C GLY A 638 -25.22 6.33 -38.29
N HIS A 639 -24.06 6.26 -37.62
CA HIS A 639 -23.23 7.44 -37.27
C HIS A 639 -21.89 7.47 -38.02
N PHE A 640 -21.41 6.34 -38.55
CA PHE A 640 -20.22 6.30 -39.39
C PHE A 640 -20.51 6.88 -40.79
N ASP A 641 -20.13 8.15 -40.98
CA ASP A 641 -20.25 8.92 -42.22
C ASP A 641 -18.96 9.72 -42.45
N ILE A 642 -18.14 9.26 -43.40
CA ILE A 642 -16.86 9.88 -43.78
C ILE A 642 -16.95 10.57 -45.14
N LEU A 643 -18.03 10.40 -45.89
CA LEU A 643 -18.27 11.05 -47.18
C LEU A 643 -19.07 12.34 -47.02
N VAL A 644 -18.48 13.46 -47.42
CA VAL A 644 -19.21 14.72 -47.52
C VAL A 644 -20.22 14.56 -48.67
N GLY A 645 -21.52 14.58 -48.34
CA GLY A 645 -22.68 14.18 -49.19
C GLY A 645 -22.96 14.96 -50.49
N LYS A 646 -21.92 15.46 -51.16
CA LYS A 646 -21.93 16.07 -52.49
C LYS A 646 -21.83 14.99 -53.57
N THR A 647 -22.39 15.27 -54.75
CA THR A 647 -22.22 14.39 -55.93
C THR A 647 -20.75 14.25 -56.33
N PRO A 648 -20.30 13.07 -56.83
CA PRO A 648 -18.91 12.86 -57.21
C PRO A 648 -18.43 13.86 -58.27
N THR A 649 -17.34 14.55 -57.98
CA THR A 649 -16.67 15.47 -58.90
C THR A 649 -15.88 14.70 -59.96
N LEU A 650 -15.70 15.32 -61.14
CA LEU A 650 -14.94 14.70 -62.23
C LEU A 650 -13.45 14.51 -61.89
N LYS A 651 -12.84 15.35 -61.05
CA LYS A 651 -11.39 15.33 -60.77
C LYS A 651 -11.03 14.56 -59.48
N TYR A 652 -11.90 14.52 -58.48
CA TYR A 652 -11.56 14.01 -57.14
C TYR A 652 -12.52 12.92 -56.63
N GLY A 653 -13.49 12.45 -57.43
CA GLY A 653 -14.54 11.55 -56.94
C GLY A 653 -15.45 12.25 -55.93
N ARG A 654 -16.03 11.49 -54.99
CA ARG A 654 -16.73 12.06 -53.83
C ARG A 654 -15.72 12.65 -52.86
N GLU A 655 -16.14 13.65 -52.11
CA GLU A 655 -15.30 14.28 -51.09
C GLU A 655 -15.36 13.45 -49.81
N ILE A 656 -14.18 13.10 -49.28
CA ILE A 656 -14.03 12.39 -48.00
C ILE A 656 -13.67 13.45 -46.96
N ARG A 657 -14.14 13.27 -45.73
CA ARG A 657 -13.76 14.08 -44.57
C ARG A 657 -12.23 13.98 -44.38
N VAL A 658 -11.60 15.09 -44.03
CA VAL A 658 -10.20 15.13 -43.64
C VAL A 658 -10.14 14.87 -42.13
N ASP A 659 -9.11 14.14 -41.68
CA ASP A 659 -8.85 13.83 -40.28
C ASP A 659 -10.07 13.25 -39.53
N PHE A 660 -10.67 12.19 -40.11
CA PHE A 660 -11.85 11.51 -39.54
C PHE A 660 -11.51 10.47 -38.45
N PHE A 661 -10.25 10.05 -38.31
CA PHE A 661 -9.72 9.50 -37.06
C PHE A 661 -9.53 10.63 -36.03
N GLY A 662 -9.33 11.87 -36.47
CA GLY A 662 -9.23 13.08 -35.65
C GLY A 662 -7.87 13.77 -35.75
N GLU A 663 -7.84 15.04 -35.36
CA GLU A 663 -6.74 15.99 -35.63
C GLU A 663 -5.39 15.63 -34.96
N ASP A 664 -5.42 15.01 -33.78
CA ASP A 664 -4.22 14.50 -33.09
C ASP A 664 -4.11 12.98 -33.30
N PRO A 665 -3.08 12.49 -34.02
CA PRO A 665 -2.91 11.07 -34.27
C PRO A 665 -2.43 10.25 -33.06
N GLU A 666 -1.81 10.88 -32.07
CA GLU A 666 -1.16 10.25 -30.91
C GLU A 666 -2.10 10.19 -29.69
N LEU A 667 -3.00 11.16 -29.56
CA LEU A 667 -4.03 11.21 -28.52
C LEU A 667 -5.04 10.06 -28.65
N VAL A 668 -4.99 9.13 -27.70
CA VAL A 668 -5.92 8.01 -27.50
C VAL A 668 -6.24 7.92 -26.01
N ASP A 669 -7.51 7.73 -25.69
CA ASP A 669 -8.03 7.66 -24.32
C ASP A 669 -7.30 6.61 -23.46
N ASP A 670 -7.11 6.90 -22.17
CA ASP A 670 -6.32 6.06 -21.27
C ASP A 670 -6.90 4.64 -21.11
N GLU A 671 -8.23 4.47 -21.13
CA GLU A 671 -8.89 3.17 -21.08
C GLU A 671 -8.54 2.31 -22.31
N ASP A 672 -8.62 2.90 -23.51
CA ASP A 672 -8.23 2.26 -24.77
C ASP A 672 -6.73 1.94 -24.83
N GLN A 673 -5.88 2.86 -24.36
CA GLN A 673 -4.45 2.62 -24.22
C GLN A 673 -4.14 1.45 -23.29
N ASN A 674 -4.87 1.31 -22.17
CA ASN A 674 -4.70 0.20 -21.24
C ASN A 674 -5.11 -1.14 -21.87
N ILE A 675 -6.18 -1.19 -22.67
CA ILE A 675 -6.55 -2.37 -23.46
C ILE A 675 -5.43 -2.76 -24.44
N ILE A 676 -4.90 -1.80 -25.21
CA ILE A 676 -3.82 -2.05 -26.18
C ILE A 676 -2.56 -2.58 -25.46
N ARG A 677 -2.15 -1.91 -24.37
CA ARG A 677 -0.99 -2.31 -23.56
C ARG A 677 -1.16 -3.70 -22.96
N ALA A 678 -2.37 -4.07 -22.51
CA ALA A 678 -2.65 -5.39 -21.97
C ALA A 678 -2.45 -6.49 -23.03
N ILE A 679 -2.80 -6.21 -24.30
CA ILE A 679 -2.54 -7.13 -25.40
C ILE A 679 -1.03 -7.22 -25.69
N GLU A 680 -0.27 -6.12 -25.59
CA GLU A 680 1.20 -6.18 -25.70
C GLU A 680 1.84 -7.05 -24.59
N TRP A 681 1.30 -7.02 -23.36
CA TRP A 681 1.78 -7.90 -22.28
C TRP A 681 1.51 -9.38 -22.56
N ILE A 682 0.31 -9.76 -23.05
CA ILE A 682 0.06 -11.17 -23.43
C ILE A 682 0.92 -11.61 -24.62
N MET A 683 1.34 -10.69 -25.50
CA MET A 683 2.30 -11.00 -26.58
C MET A 683 3.68 -11.44 -26.09
N LEU A 684 4.13 -10.99 -24.91
CA LEU A 684 5.46 -11.31 -24.36
C LEU A 684 5.54 -12.66 -23.64
N VAL A 685 4.40 -13.24 -23.25
CA VAL A 685 4.34 -14.55 -22.59
C VAL A 685 4.20 -15.66 -23.64
N PRO A 686 5.02 -16.74 -23.62
CA PRO A 686 4.88 -17.87 -24.53
C PRO A 686 3.50 -18.55 -24.44
N GLY A 687 3.08 -19.20 -25.53
CA GLY A 687 1.75 -19.82 -25.64
C GLY A 687 0.61 -18.81 -25.78
N LEU A 688 -0.59 -19.15 -25.30
CA LEU A 688 -1.79 -18.29 -25.31
C LEU A 688 -2.13 -17.72 -26.71
N TYR A 689 -1.88 -18.47 -27.79
CA TYR A 689 -2.13 -18.00 -29.16
C TYR A 689 -3.61 -17.65 -29.37
N THR A 690 -4.51 -18.56 -29.00
CA THR A 690 -5.95 -18.40 -29.24
C THR A 690 -6.53 -17.26 -28.39
N GLU A 691 -6.08 -17.12 -27.15
CA GLU A 691 -6.44 -16.03 -26.25
C GLU A 691 -5.94 -14.68 -26.74
N THR A 692 -4.69 -14.61 -27.21
CA THR A 692 -4.13 -13.37 -27.81
C THR A 692 -4.97 -12.93 -29.00
N CYS A 693 -5.30 -13.85 -29.91
CA CYS A 693 -6.17 -13.55 -31.05
C CYS A 693 -7.60 -13.18 -30.60
N ALA A 694 -8.16 -13.85 -29.59
CA ALA A 694 -9.49 -13.57 -29.08
C ALA A 694 -9.60 -12.18 -28.43
N TYR A 695 -8.63 -11.78 -27.61
CA TYR A 695 -8.61 -10.46 -26.99
C TYR A 695 -8.33 -9.34 -28.00
N ALA A 696 -7.44 -9.56 -28.97
CA ALA A 696 -7.22 -8.60 -30.06
C ALA A 696 -8.48 -8.40 -30.92
N MET A 697 -9.22 -9.49 -31.25
CA MET A 697 -10.52 -9.38 -31.92
C MET A 697 -11.57 -8.66 -31.07
N ARG A 698 -11.63 -8.92 -29.74
CA ARG A 698 -12.53 -8.18 -28.83
C ARG A 698 -12.22 -6.68 -28.81
N ALA A 699 -10.95 -6.30 -28.70
CA ALA A 699 -10.53 -4.90 -28.74
C ALA A 699 -10.89 -4.22 -30.08
N TYR A 700 -10.60 -4.85 -31.23
CA TYR A 700 -11.04 -4.32 -32.53
C TYR A 700 -12.56 -4.15 -32.63
N LYS A 701 -13.34 -5.14 -32.15
CA LYS A 701 -14.80 -5.03 -32.13
C LYS A 701 -15.26 -3.86 -31.26
N TYR A 702 -14.72 -3.73 -30.06
CA TYR A 702 -15.04 -2.65 -29.14
C TYR A 702 -14.74 -1.27 -29.76
N PHE A 703 -13.50 -1.05 -30.20
CA PHE A 703 -13.08 0.21 -30.82
C PHE A 703 -13.92 0.55 -32.06
N LEU A 704 -14.21 -0.42 -32.93
CA LEU A 704 -15.05 -0.17 -34.11
C LEU A 704 -16.53 -0.02 -33.76
N LYS A 705 -17.06 -0.67 -32.72
CA LYS A 705 -18.46 -0.48 -32.27
C LYS A 705 -18.69 0.93 -31.72
N ARG A 706 -17.70 1.50 -31.02
CA ARG A 706 -17.70 2.87 -30.46
C ARG A 706 -17.19 3.98 -31.40
N MET A 707 -16.66 3.63 -32.57
CA MET A 707 -15.90 4.53 -33.46
C MET A 707 -14.60 5.13 -32.86
N HIS A 708 -13.95 4.43 -31.92
CA HIS A 708 -12.63 4.80 -31.40
C HIS A 708 -11.53 4.44 -32.41
N LEU A 709 -11.57 5.09 -33.59
CA LEU A 709 -10.73 4.72 -34.73
C LEU A 709 -9.23 4.90 -34.45
N ARG A 710 -8.85 5.89 -33.63
CA ARG A 710 -7.45 6.11 -33.20
C ARG A 710 -6.90 4.91 -32.43
N ALA A 711 -7.65 4.39 -31.47
CA ALA A 711 -7.28 3.20 -30.72
C ALA A 711 -7.13 1.97 -31.64
N ALA A 712 -8.05 1.79 -32.59
CA ALA A 712 -7.96 0.73 -33.59
C ALA A 712 -6.69 0.85 -34.46
N ARG A 713 -6.32 2.06 -34.91
CA ARG A 713 -5.08 2.33 -35.65
C ARG A 713 -3.84 2.00 -34.81
N VAL A 714 -3.80 2.49 -33.58
CA VAL A 714 -2.67 2.25 -32.66
C VAL A 714 -2.52 0.75 -32.33
N LEU A 715 -3.63 0.01 -32.20
CA LEU A 715 -3.62 -1.45 -32.10
C LEU A 715 -3.04 -2.11 -33.37
N ALA A 716 -3.47 -1.69 -34.56
CA ALA A 716 -2.96 -2.21 -35.83
C ALA A 716 -1.47 -1.93 -36.09
N LEU A 717 -0.89 -0.91 -35.45
CA LEU A 717 0.54 -0.59 -35.51
C LEU A 717 1.36 -1.35 -34.48
N ARG A 718 0.90 -1.42 -33.23
CA ARG A 718 1.65 -2.01 -32.10
C ARG A 718 1.46 -3.52 -31.95
N VAL A 719 0.28 -4.03 -32.32
CA VAL A 719 -0.11 -5.44 -32.23
C VAL A 719 -0.53 -5.99 -33.60
N PRO A 720 0.35 -6.00 -34.62
CA PRO A 720 0.02 -6.56 -35.92
C PRO A 720 -0.08 -8.09 -35.86
N THR A 721 -1.09 -8.67 -36.52
CA THR A 721 -1.38 -10.11 -36.57
C THR A 721 -0.17 -10.93 -37.03
N ARG A 722 0.60 -10.40 -37.99
CA ARG A 722 1.87 -10.99 -38.44
C ARG A 722 2.85 -11.22 -37.28
N ARG A 723 2.95 -10.26 -36.35
CA ARG A 723 3.81 -10.35 -35.16
C ARG A 723 3.27 -11.35 -34.14
N ILE A 724 1.95 -11.46 -33.98
CA ILE A 724 1.33 -12.52 -33.17
C ILE A 724 1.70 -13.91 -33.73
N VAL A 725 1.55 -14.10 -35.05
CA VAL A 725 1.93 -15.34 -35.74
C VAL A 725 3.41 -15.69 -35.56
N LEU A 726 4.31 -14.73 -35.77
CA LEU A 726 5.76 -14.95 -35.63
C LEU A 726 6.23 -15.19 -34.20
N LEU A 727 5.57 -14.62 -33.19
CA LEU A 727 5.97 -14.76 -31.78
C LEU A 727 5.36 -15.99 -31.09
N LYS A 728 4.16 -16.42 -31.52
CA LYS A 728 3.34 -17.42 -30.80
C LYS A 728 2.97 -18.66 -31.61
N SER A 729 3.34 -18.75 -32.88
CA SER A 729 3.15 -19.98 -33.68
C SER A 729 4.49 -20.52 -34.19
N PRO A 730 4.60 -21.83 -34.45
CA PRO A 730 5.81 -22.41 -35.05
C PRO A 730 5.95 -22.11 -36.56
N VAL A 731 4.96 -21.47 -37.18
CA VAL A 731 4.93 -21.22 -38.63
C VAL A 731 5.88 -20.07 -38.97
N GLN A 732 6.94 -20.38 -39.72
CA GLN A 732 7.79 -19.36 -40.30
C GLN A 732 7.09 -18.73 -41.50
N VAL A 733 6.89 -17.42 -41.45
CA VAL A 733 6.27 -16.65 -42.54
C VAL A 733 7.26 -15.60 -43.02
N VAL A 734 7.33 -15.38 -44.34
CA VAL A 734 8.36 -14.55 -44.98
C VAL A 734 8.40 -13.14 -44.40
N GLU A 735 9.61 -12.61 -44.20
CA GLU A 735 9.87 -11.19 -43.93
C GLU A 735 10.08 -10.48 -45.28
N PRO A 736 9.12 -9.66 -45.76
CA PRO A 736 9.36 -8.86 -46.95
C PRO A 736 10.28 -7.68 -46.59
N GLU A 737 11.25 -7.38 -47.47
CA GLU A 737 12.23 -6.30 -47.28
C GLU A 737 11.61 -4.89 -47.36
N GLU A 738 10.42 -4.77 -47.96
CA GLU A 738 9.56 -3.59 -47.98
C GLU A 738 8.15 -3.97 -47.48
N GLU A 739 7.34 -2.97 -47.12
CA GLU A 739 6.10 -3.09 -46.31
C GLU A 739 5.18 -4.30 -46.53
N PRO A 740 4.54 -4.82 -45.46
CA PRO A 740 3.89 -6.12 -45.46
C PRO A 740 2.60 -6.16 -46.27
N GLY A 741 2.72 -6.54 -47.54
CA GLY A 741 1.60 -6.98 -48.36
C GLY A 741 0.96 -8.27 -47.84
N PRO A 742 -0.25 -8.63 -48.33
CA PRO A 742 -1.09 -9.67 -47.74
C PRO A 742 -0.60 -11.12 -47.93
N ALA A 743 0.47 -11.34 -48.72
CA ALA A 743 0.95 -12.67 -49.09
C ALA A 743 1.27 -13.59 -47.89
N TRP A 744 1.76 -13.01 -46.79
CA TRP A 744 2.11 -13.74 -45.57
C TRP A 744 0.92 -14.52 -44.97
N VAL A 745 -0.31 -14.05 -45.21
CA VAL A 745 -1.54 -14.70 -44.73
C VAL A 745 -1.89 -15.92 -45.56
N GLU A 746 -1.70 -15.85 -46.87
CA GLU A 746 -1.90 -16.99 -47.78
C GLU A 746 -0.95 -18.13 -47.41
N ASP A 747 0.33 -17.81 -47.15
CA ASP A 747 1.33 -18.76 -46.65
C ASP A 747 0.89 -19.42 -45.33
N PHE A 748 0.42 -18.65 -44.35
CA PHE A 748 -0.03 -19.17 -43.05
C PHE A 748 -1.30 -20.04 -43.16
N LEU A 749 -2.26 -19.63 -43.99
CA LEU A 749 -3.50 -20.40 -44.21
C LEU A 749 -3.24 -21.70 -44.99
N ALA A 750 -2.23 -21.72 -45.86
CA ALA A 750 -1.80 -22.91 -46.59
C ALA A 750 -0.92 -23.87 -45.78
N ALA A 751 -0.19 -23.38 -44.76
CA ALA A 751 0.69 -24.19 -43.93
C ALA A 751 -0.06 -25.24 -43.08
N GLU A 752 0.48 -26.45 -42.96
CA GLU A 752 0.00 -27.45 -42.00
C GLU A 752 0.45 -27.07 -40.58
N LEU A 753 -0.48 -27.06 -39.62
CA LEU A 753 -0.19 -26.68 -38.22
C LEU A 753 0.19 -27.93 -37.40
N PRO A 754 1.31 -27.93 -36.64
CA PRO A 754 1.73 -29.10 -35.86
C PRO A 754 0.72 -29.48 -34.76
N ASP A 755 0.49 -30.79 -34.58
CA ASP A 755 -0.42 -31.33 -33.55
C ASP A 755 -0.11 -30.81 -32.14
N ASP A 756 1.17 -30.70 -31.76
CA ASP A 756 1.59 -30.17 -30.46
C ASP A 756 1.12 -28.72 -30.23
N PHE A 757 1.16 -27.89 -31.29
CA PHE A 757 0.71 -26.49 -31.25
C PHE A 757 -0.82 -26.40 -31.18
N LEU A 758 -1.54 -27.27 -31.89
CA LEU A 758 -3.00 -27.37 -31.80
C LEU A 758 -3.45 -27.85 -30.40
N ALA A 759 -2.71 -28.78 -29.80
CA ALA A 759 -2.93 -29.26 -28.45
C ALA A 759 -2.70 -28.16 -27.39
N GLU A 760 -1.63 -27.37 -27.53
CA GLU A 760 -1.36 -26.18 -26.69
C GLU A 760 -2.45 -25.11 -26.86
N CYS A 761 -2.92 -24.88 -28.09
CA CYS A 761 -4.01 -23.95 -28.39
C CYS A 761 -5.38 -24.41 -27.86
N HIS A 762 -5.53 -25.68 -27.47
CA HIS A 762 -6.82 -26.31 -27.17
C HIS A 762 -7.87 -26.10 -28.28
N ALA A 763 -7.43 -26.05 -29.54
CA ALA A 763 -8.26 -25.68 -30.69
C ALA A 763 -7.89 -26.50 -31.93
N THR A 764 -8.86 -26.69 -32.82
CA THR A 764 -8.65 -27.34 -34.12
C THR A 764 -7.91 -26.43 -35.11
N GLU A 765 -7.29 -27.02 -36.12
CA GLU A 765 -6.59 -26.27 -37.19
C GLU A 765 -7.50 -25.24 -37.87
N ALA A 766 -8.76 -25.62 -38.13
CA ALA A 766 -9.77 -24.73 -38.70
C ALA A 766 -10.08 -23.55 -37.77
N GLU A 767 -10.20 -23.78 -36.46
CA GLU A 767 -10.45 -22.71 -35.49
C GLU A 767 -9.29 -21.73 -35.40
N VAL A 768 -8.05 -22.22 -35.42
CA VAL A 768 -6.86 -21.36 -35.46
C VAL A 768 -6.85 -20.51 -36.73
N LYS A 769 -6.95 -21.15 -37.91
CA LYS A 769 -6.90 -20.46 -39.21
C LYS A 769 -8.01 -19.42 -39.38
N THR A 770 -9.26 -19.72 -38.98
CA THR A 770 -10.36 -18.76 -39.04
C THR A 770 -10.18 -17.59 -38.07
N ARG A 771 -9.68 -17.83 -36.85
CA ARG A 771 -9.38 -16.73 -35.89
C ARG A 771 -8.30 -15.79 -36.40
N THR A 772 -7.20 -16.34 -36.95
CA THR A 772 -6.11 -15.54 -37.51
C THR A 772 -6.58 -14.74 -38.72
N ARG A 773 -7.41 -15.33 -39.60
CA ARG A 773 -8.01 -14.62 -40.74
C ARG A 773 -8.87 -13.45 -40.28
N ASN A 774 -9.83 -13.68 -39.37
CA ASN A 774 -10.78 -12.64 -38.95
C ASN A 774 -10.07 -11.48 -38.23
N LEU A 775 -9.01 -11.77 -37.47
CA LEU A 775 -8.16 -10.75 -36.86
C LEU A 775 -7.40 -9.92 -37.91
N TRP A 776 -6.80 -10.57 -38.91
CA TRP A 776 -6.14 -9.90 -40.02
C TRP A 776 -7.10 -9.10 -40.91
N GLU A 777 -8.34 -9.57 -41.10
CA GLU A 777 -9.39 -8.85 -41.83
C GLU A 777 -9.82 -7.56 -41.12
N LEU A 778 -9.85 -7.56 -39.78
CA LEU A 778 -10.07 -6.36 -38.97
C LEU A 778 -8.88 -5.38 -39.03
N GLU A 779 -7.65 -5.89 -38.88
CA GLU A 779 -6.42 -5.09 -39.03
C GLU A 779 -6.31 -4.45 -40.42
N SER A 780 -6.57 -5.22 -41.48
CA SER A 780 -6.50 -4.76 -42.86
C SER A 780 -7.57 -3.70 -43.15
N PHE A 781 -8.77 -3.87 -42.61
CA PHE A 781 -9.82 -2.86 -42.69
C PHE A 781 -9.40 -1.53 -42.03
N VAL A 782 -8.83 -1.59 -40.83
CA VAL A 782 -8.37 -0.38 -40.12
C VAL A 782 -7.22 0.31 -40.87
N ARG A 783 -6.24 -0.46 -41.39
CA ARG A 783 -5.18 0.11 -42.23
C ARG A 783 -5.69 0.67 -43.56
N ALA A 784 -6.76 0.09 -44.13
CA ALA A 784 -7.40 0.64 -45.31
C ALA A 784 -8.04 2.00 -45.01
N LEU A 785 -8.72 2.14 -43.86
CA LEU A 785 -9.27 3.43 -43.41
C LEU A 785 -8.17 4.49 -43.19
N ASP A 786 -7.07 4.14 -42.51
CA ASP A 786 -5.94 5.05 -42.23
C ASP A 786 -5.24 5.52 -43.53
N ALA A 787 -5.09 4.62 -44.51
CA ALA A 787 -4.58 4.97 -45.83
C ALA A 787 -5.60 5.82 -46.66
N ILE A 788 -6.91 5.60 -46.49
CA ILE A 788 -7.97 6.41 -47.10
C ILE A 788 -7.97 7.83 -46.50
N GLU A 789 -7.83 7.98 -45.19
CA GLU A 789 -7.64 9.27 -44.50
C GLU A 789 -6.41 9.98 -45.05
N THR A 790 -5.24 9.34 -45.05
CA THR A 790 -4.01 9.94 -45.56
C THR A 790 -4.14 10.39 -47.02
N LEU A 791 -4.80 9.59 -47.89
CA LEU A 791 -5.10 9.99 -49.26
C LEU A 791 -6.11 11.14 -49.35
N SER A 792 -7.05 11.25 -48.42
CA SER A 792 -8.01 12.37 -48.31
C SER A 792 -7.28 13.67 -47.97
N SER A 793 -6.43 13.68 -46.95
CA SER A 793 -5.64 14.85 -46.55
C SER A 793 -4.69 15.29 -47.68
N LEU A 794 -4.03 14.34 -48.37
CA LEU A 794 -3.22 14.61 -49.58
C LEU A 794 -4.06 15.17 -50.75
N ALA A 795 -5.32 14.73 -50.89
CA ALA A 795 -6.25 15.27 -51.89
C ALA A 795 -6.69 16.71 -51.54
N SER A 796 -6.87 17.05 -50.26
CA SER A 796 -7.16 18.44 -49.83
C SER A 796 -6.00 19.38 -50.12
N ILE A 797 -4.78 19.00 -49.70
CA ILE A 797 -3.55 19.76 -49.99
C ILE A 797 -3.40 19.98 -51.52
N SER A 798 -3.70 18.96 -52.34
CA SER A 798 -3.67 19.06 -53.80
C SER A 798 -4.84 19.87 -54.43
N ARG A 799 -5.79 20.36 -53.65
CA ARG A 799 -6.85 21.30 -54.10
C ARG A 799 -6.49 22.73 -53.73
N GLU A 800 -5.97 22.93 -52.53
CA GLU A 800 -5.61 24.24 -51.97
C GLU A 800 -4.32 24.78 -52.60
N GLU A 801 -3.26 23.96 -52.60
CA GLU A 801 -2.08 24.23 -53.38
C GLU A 801 -2.22 23.63 -54.79
N ASN A 802 -1.85 24.40 -55.81
CA ASN A 802 -1.74 23.90 -57.19
C ASN A 802 -0.43 23.08 -57.36
N SER A 803 -0.15 22.20 -56.40
CA SER A 803 1.17 21.70 -56.03
C SER A 803 1.68 20.64 -57.00
N ARG A 804 2.88 20.87 -57.53
CA ARG A 804 3.66 19.89 -58.28
C ARG A 804 4.77 19.27 -57.41
N SER A 805 4.58 19.23 -56.07
CA SER A 805 5.54 18.60 -55.16
C SER A 805 5.73 17.12 -55.53
N LYS A 806 6.96 16.76 -55.89
CA LYS A 806 7.33 15.39 -56.25
C LYS A 806 7.17 14.44 -55.06
N GLU A 807 7.46 14.92 -53.86
CA GLU A 807 7.39 14.17 -52.60
C GLU A 807 5.94 13.85 -52.22
N LEU A 808 5.02 14.80 -52.40
CA LEU A 808 3.57 14.59 -52.19
C LEU A 808 3.06 13.44 -53.07
N TRP A 809 3.41 13.44 -54.35
CA TRP A 809 3.00 12.39 -55.29
C TRP A 809 3.74 11.05 -55.09
N GLN A 810 4.96 11.06 -54.54
CA GLN A 810 5.64 9.84 -54.09
C GLN A 810 4.93 9.21 -52.88
N ARG A 811 4.57 10.02 -51.86
CA ARG A 811 3.76 9.56 -50.72
C ARG A 811 2.41 9.03 -51.19
N ALA A 812 1.66 9.80 -51.97
CA ALA A 812 0.37 9.36 -52.51
C ALA A 812 0.47 8.06 -53.34
N SER A 813 1.55 7.86 -54.10
CA SER A 813 1.80 6.62 -54.85
C SER A 813 2.11 5.41 -53.95
N LYS A 814 2.65 5.63 -52.75
CA LYS A 814 2.87 4.60 -51.74
C LYS A 814 1.56 4.27 -51.02
N GLU A 815 0.85 5.29 -50.53
CA GLU A 815 -0.42 5.12 -49.83
C GLU A 815 -1.46 4.41 -50.69
N VAL A 816 -1.63 4.79 -51.97
CA VAL A 816 -2.60 4.12 -52.85
C VAL A 816 -2.26 2.64 -53.11
N ARG A 817 -0.98 2.25 -53.03
CA ARG A 817 -0.59 0.83 -53.07
C ARG A 817 -1.03 0.14 -51.78
N MET A 818 -0.77 0.73 -50.62
CA MET A 818 -1.21 0.20 -49.33
C MET A 818 -2.74 0.10 -49.25
N THR A 819 -3.49 1.11 -49.67
CA THR A 819 -4.97 1.05 -49.70
C THR A 819 -5.46 -0.11 -50.56
N LYS A 820 -4.88 -0.33 -51.74
CA LYS A 820 -5.24 -1.48 -52.61
C LYS A 820 -4.92 -2.82 -51.96
N GLU A 821 -3.76 -2.94 -51.31
CA GLU A 821 -3.34 -4.18 -50.67
C GLU A 821 -4.21 -4.51 -49.43
N CYS A 822 -4.56 -3.51 -48.63
CA CYS A 822 -5.44 -3.64 -47.45
C CYS A 822 -6.93 -3.79 -47.81
N MET A 823 -7.42 -3.23 -48.92
CA MET A 823 -8.83 -3.36 -49.34
C MET A 823 -9.17 -4.72 -49.96
N LYS A 824 -8.19 -5.48 -50.48
CA LYS A 824 -8.44 -6.83 -51.05
C LYS A 824 -9.26 -7.76 -50.14
N PRO A 825 -8.90 -7.99 -48.86
CA PRO A 825 -9.73 -8.78 -47.95
C PRO A 825 -11.09 -8.15 -47.66
N VAL A 826 -11.17 -6.82 -47.60
CA VAL A 826 -12.43 -6.10 -47.34
C VAL A 826 -13.45 -6.30 -48.48
N LEU A 827 -12.97 -6.55 -49.70
CA LEU A 827 -13.77 -6.66 -50.92
C LEU A 827 -14.23 -8.10 -51.26
N ASN A 828 -13.82 -9.12 -50.51
CA ASN A 828 -14.21 -10.50 -50.75
C ASN A 828 -14.46 -11.26 -49.44
N ALA A 829 -15.72 -11.58 -49.16
CA ALA A 829 -16.14 -12.37 -47.99
C ALA A 829 -15.76 -11.81 -46.60
N TRP A 830 -15.39 -10.53 -46.52
CA TRP A 830 -14.97 -9.84 -45.29
C TRP A 830 -15.89 -10.11 -44.10
N LEU A 831 -15.31 -10.64 -43.02
CA LEU A 831 -15.95 -11.02 -41.76
C LEU A 831 -17.10 -12.04 -41.88
N LYS A 832 -17.20 -12.78 -42.99
CA LYS A 832 -18.23 -13.82 -43.18
C LYS A 832 -17.83 -15.19 -42.67
N GLU A 833 -16.56 -15.58 -42.86
CA GLU A 833 -16.08 -16.89 -42.43
C GLU A 833 -15.93 -16.91 -40.91
N THR A 834 -16.95 -17.44 -40.23
CA THR A 834 -17.03 -17.50 -38.78
C THR A 834 -17.36 -18.92 -38.33
N LEU A 835 -16.66 -19.39 -37.29
CA LEU A 835 -16.85 -20.72 -36.69
C LEU A 835 -18.24 -20.85 -36.06
N THR A 836 -18.71 -19.74 -35.48
CA THR A 836 -20.03 -19.55 -34.89
C THR A 836 -20.53 -18.18 -35.33
N LYS A 837 -21.83 -18.07 -35.66
CA LYS A 837 -22.42 -16.81 -36.12
C LYS A 837 -22.19 -15.68 -35.12
N ASP A 838 -21.40 -14.68 -35.54
CA ASP A 838 -20.97 -13.57 -34.70
C ASP A 838 -21.77 -12.30 -35.03
N PRO A 839 -22.67 -11.84 -34.13
CA PRO A 839 -23.55 -10.71 -34.43
C PRO A 839 -22.81 -9.38 -34.50
N ASP A 840 -21.68 -9.23 -33.79
CA ASP A 840 -20.88 -8.00 -33.82
C ASP A 840 -20.17 -7.84 -35.16
N LEU A 841 -19.53 -8.90 -35.66
CA LEU A 841 -18.86 -8.87 -36.97
C LEU A 841 -19.83 -8.58 -38.11
N GLU A 842 -21.01 -9.19 -38.08
CA GLU A 842 -22.12 -8.93 -39.02
C GLU A 842 -22.67 -7.49 -38.91
N ALA A 843 -22.69 -6.90 -37.71
CA ALA A 843 -23.09 -5.50 -37.50
C ALA A 843 -22.03 -4.50 -37.99
N LEU A 844 -20.75 -4.77 -37.72
CA LEU A 844 -19.62 -3.98 -38.23
C LEU A 844 -19.60 -4.01 -39.76
N ARG A 845 -19.78 -5.19 -40.37
CA ARG A 845 -19.87 -5.34 -41.83
C ARG A 845 -20.97 -4.46 -42.44
N GLN A 846 -22.19 -4.52 -41.90
CA GLN A 846 -23.32 -3.69 -42.38
C GLN A 846 -23.06 -2.19 -42.24
N THR A 847 -22.35 -1.79 -41.18
CA THR A 847 -22.12 -0.38 -40.84
C THR A 847 -21.02 0.23 -41.72
N TYR A 848 -19.88 -0.45 -41.82
CA TYR A 848 -18.67 0.12 -42.41
C TYR A 848 -18.52 -0.16 -43.91
N LEU A 849 -18.87 -1.36 -44.38
CA LEU A 849 -18.51 -1.80 -45.74
C LEU A 849 -19.03 -0.88 -46.86
N PRO A 850 -20.30 -0.42 -46.88
CA PRO A 850 -20.80 0.41 -47.98
C PRO A 850 -20.10 1.77 -48.05
N GLU A 851 -19.78 2.35 -46.89
CA GLU A 851 -19.14 3.66 -46.77
C GLU A 851 -17.67 3.59 -47.19
N THR A 852 -16.92 2.63 -46.64
CA THR A 852 -15.49 2.45 -46.96
C THR A 852 -15.26 2.11 -48.43
N VAL A 853 -16.13 1.33 -49.08
CA VAL A 853 -16.02 1.02 -50.51
C VAL A 853 -16.26 2.28 -51.38
N LEU A 854 -17.21 3.15 -51.01
CA LEU A 854 -17.43 4.42 -51.71
C LEU A 854 -16.26 5.41 -51.52
N ALA A 855 -15.67 5.45 -50.34
CA ALA A 855 -14.45 6.21 -50.08
C ALA A 855 -13.27 5.68 -50.90
N TYR A 856 -13.06 4.35 -50.92
CA TYR A 856 -12.02 3.70 -51.71
C TYR A 856 -12.13 4.00 -53.22
N ILE A 857 -13.35 3.93 -53.79
CA ILE A 857 -13.59 4.33 -55.19
C ILE A 857 -13.20 5.79 -55.43
N SER A 858 -13.44 6.68 -54.47
CA SER A 858 -13.09 8.10 -54.57
C SER A 858 -11.57 8.33 -54.47
N CYS A 859 -10.86 7.59 -53.62
CA CYS A 859 -9.40 7.56 -53.59
C CYS A 859 -8.81 7.09 -54.93
N LEU A 860 -9.31 5.97 -55.48
CA LEU A 860 -8.87 5.46 -56.79
C LEU A 860 -9.19 6.46 -57.92
N HIS A 861 -10.33 7.15 -57.87
CA HIS A 861 -10.70 8.20 -58.82
C HIS A 861 -9.67 9.34 -58.79
N PHE A 862 -9.42 9.92 -57.62
CA PHE A 862 -8.45 11.01 -57.44
C PHE A 862 -7.04 10.61 -57.92
N MET A 863 -6.57 9.43 -57.52
CA MET A 863 -5.25 8.91 -57.93
C MET A 863 -5.20 8.55 -59.41
N GLY A 864 -6.36 8.26 -60.01
CA GLY A 864 -6.53 7.97 -61.42
C GLY A 864 -6.44 9.18 -62.34
N THR A 865 -7.05 10.30 -61.94
CA THR A 865 -6.98 11.58 -62.66
C THR A 865 -5.67 12.35 -62.42
N SER A 866 -5.02 12.12 -61.28
CA SER A 866 -3.89 12.95 -60.83
C SER A 866 -2.52 12.26 -60.96
N LEU A 867 -2.44 10.94 -60.77
CA LEU A 867 -1.18 10.18 -60.81
C LEU A 867 -1.10 9.21 -62.01
N VAL A 868 -1.94 8.16 -62.05
CA VAL A 868 -1.90 7.10 -63.09
C VAL A 868 -3.30 6.64 -63.48
N ARG A 869 -3.66 6.74 -64.78
CA ARG A 869 -4.98 6.35 -65.34
C ARG A 869 -5.40 4.91 -65.01
N ASP A 870 -4.45 4.02 -64.75
CA ASP A 870 -4.72 2.61 -64.41
C ASP A 870 -5.58 2.46 -63.13
N ASN A 871 -5.53 3.42 -62.18
CA ASN A 871 -6.42 3.40 -61.01
C ASN A 871 -7.91 3.55 -61.40
N LEU A 872 -8.24 4.24 -62.50
CA LEU A 872 -9.62 4.32 -63.02
C LEU A 872 -10.04 3.03 -63.75
N LEU A 873 -9.09 2.28 -64.32
CA LEU A 873 -9.36 0.96 -64.88
C LEU A 873 -9.64 -0.04 -63.76
N GLU A 874 -8.89 0.01 -62.66
CA GLU A 874 -9.15 -0.77 -61.45
C GLU A 874 -10.53 -0.44 -60.82
N CYS A 875 -11.01 0.80 -60.91
CA CYS A 875 -12.42 1.10 -60.56
C CYS A 875 -13.44 0.34 -61.44
N MET A 876 -13.14 0.11 -62.72
CA MET A 876 -14.04 -0.63 -63.62
C MET A 876 -13.95 -2.14 -63.40
N GLU A 877 -12.77 -2.65 -63.05
CA GLU A 877 -12.58 -4.03 -62.59
C GLU A 877 -13.32 -4.29 -61.26
N LEU A 878 -13.23 -3.36 -60.31
CA LEU A 878 -13.99 -3.38 -59.06
C LEU A 878 -15.51 -3.34 -59.31
N ALA A 879 -15.97 -2.54 -60.28
CA ALA A 879 -17.38 -2.54 -60.68
C ALA A 879 -17.84 -3.89 -61.23
N ALA A 880 -16.99 -4.58 -62.00
CA ALA A 880 -17.26 -5.93 -62.49
C ALA A 880 -17.28 -6.97 -61.35
N GLN A 881 -16.30 -6.93 -60.44
CA GLN A 881 -16.23 -7.79 -59.25
C GLN A 881 -17.46 -7.63 -58.34
N ILE A 882 -17.90 -6.39 -58.08
CA ILE A 882 -19.10 -6.14 -57.27
C ILE A 882 -20.38 -6.56 -58.04
N ALA A 883 -20.37 -6.59 -59.37
CA ALA A 883 -21.51 -7.03 -60.18
C ALA A 883 -21.62 -8.57 -60.35
N GLU A 884 -20.69 -9.36 -59.80
CA GLU A 884 -20.76 -10.83 -59.88
C GLU A 884 -22.00 -11.39 -59.15
N PRO A 885 -22.63 -12.48 -59.63
CA PRO A 885 -23.86 -13.04 -59.04
C PRO A 885 -23.75 -13.39 -57.55
N ASP A 886 -22.54 -13.80 -57.14
CA ASP A 886 -22.23 -14.17 -55.77
C ASP A 886 -21.54 -13.08 -54.94
N SER A 887 -21.41 -11.87 -55.50
CA SER A 887 -20.86 -10.71 -54.80
C SER A 887 -21.59 -10.46 -53.48
N ASP A 888 -20.83 -10.55 -52.39
CA ASP A 888 -21.30 -10.26 -51.05
C ASP A 888 -21.37 -8.76 -50.77
N VAL A 889 -20.50 -7.97 -51.41
CA VAL A 889 -20.46 -6.50 -51.31
C VAL A 889 -21.75 -5.90 -51.89
N ALA A 890 -22.20 -6.32 -53.08
CA ALA A 890 -23.43 -5.82 -53.69
C ALA A 890 -24.67 -6.06 -52.81
N ARG A 891 -24.73 -7.21 -52.13
CA ARG A 891 -25.83 -7.55 -51.22
C ARG A 891 -25.92 -6.57 -50.04
N GLU A 892 -24.79 -6.15 -49.47
CA GLU A 892 -24.80 -5.10 -48.42
C GLU A 892 -25.19 -3.71 -48.97
N PHE A 893 -24.75 -3.34 -50.18
CA PHE A 893 -25.16 -2.06 -50.79
C PHE A 893 -26.66 -1.99 -51.07
N VAL A 894 -27.30 -3.10 -51.46
CA VAL A 894 -28.76 -3.20 -51.58
C VAL A 894 -29.42 -3.07 -50.20
N ARG A 895 -28.90 -3.79 -49.19
CA ARG A 895 -29.42 -3.80 -47.82
C ARG A 895 -29.33 -2.43 -47.13
N ALA A 896 -28.25 -1.69 -47.38
CA ALA A 896 -28.05 -0.33 -46.89
C ALA A 896 -28.83 0.73 -47.68
N GLY A 897 -29.42 0.38 -48.83
CA GLY A 897 -30.13 1.31 -49.71
C GLY A 897 -29.22 2.23 -50.56
N ARG A 898 -27.89 1.98 -50.55
CA ARG A 898 -26.86 2.89 -51.11
C ARG A 898 -26.41 2.53 -52.53
N MET A 899 -27.08 1.58 -53.18
CA MET A 899 -26.75 1.15 -54.56
C MET A 899 -26.73 2.31 -55.58
N LYS A 900 -27.58 3.33 -55.40
CA LYS A 900 -27.56 4.54 -56.23
C LYS A 900 -26.21 5.26 -56.17
N GLU A 901 -25.66 5.41 -54.96
CA GLU A 901 -24.40 6.12 -54.73
C GLU A 901 -23.21 5.40 -55.36
N LEU A 902 -23.23 4.06 -55.31
CA LEU A 902 -22.22 3.19 -55.92
C LEU A 902 -22.19 3.37 -57.45
N VAL A 903 -23.37 3.32 -58.08
CA VAL A 903 -23.54 3.50 -59.53
C VAL A 903 -23.12 4.91 -59.97
N GLU A 904 -23.48 5.96 -59.20
CA GLU A 904 -23.06 7.34 -59.47
C GLU A 904 -21.53 7.52 -59.40
N SER A 905 -20.88 6.89 -58.42
CA SER A 905 -19.42 6.92 -58.29
C SER A 905 -18.73 6.25 -59.46
N PHE A 906 -19.14 5.03 -59.84
CA PHE A 906 -18.58 4.34 -61.02
C PHE A 906 -18.87 5.06 -62.34
N ALA A 907 -20.07 5.65 -62.50
CA ALA A 907 -20.39 6.47 -63.67
C ALA A 907 -19.47 7.71 -63.76
N SER A 908 -19.14 8.33 -62.62
CA SER A 908 -18.16 9.43 -62.58
C SER A 908 -16.75 8.97 -62.93
N CYS A 909 -16.29 7.82 -62.42
CA CYS A 909 -15.00 7.23 -62.79
C CYS A 909 -14.92 6.91 -64.28
N SER A 910 -15.97 6.29 -64.85
CA SER A 910 -16.05 5.98 -66.29
C SER A 910 -16.03 7.25 -67.16
N LYS A 911 -16.77 8.29 -66.76
CA LYS A 911 -16.75 9.59 -67.43
C LYS A 911 -15.39 10.28 -67.32
N ALA A 912 -14.71 10.19 -66.17
CA ALA A 912 -13.34 10.69 -66.01
C ALA A 912 -12.34 9.91 -66.89
N LEU A 913 -12.47 8.58 -66.96
CA LEU A 913 -11.64 7.70 -67.80
C LEU A 913 -11.74 8.04 -69.29
N ALA A 914 -12.91 8.50 -69.75
CA ALA A 914 -13.14 8.95 -71.13
C ALA A 914 -12.60 10.36 -71.44
N ILE A 915 -12.52 11.24 -70.43
CA ILE A 915 -12.10 12.65 -70.58
C ILE A 915 -10.57 12.81 -70.40
N TRP A 916 -9.96 12.11 -69.43
CA TRP A 916 -8.53 12.22 -69.14
C TRP A 916 -7.67 11.32 -70.06
N ASN A 917 -7.50 11.77 -71.31
CA ASN A 917 -6.69 11.12 -72.35
C ASN A 917 -5.19 11.51 -72.34
N SER A 918 -4.67 12.15 -71.28
CA SER A 918 -3.27 12.62 -71.27
C SER A 918 -2.26 11.49 -71.05
N GLU A 919 -1.44 11.20 -72.06
CA GLU A 919 -0.36 10.21 -72.01
C GLU A 919 0.80 10.65 -71.08
N LYS A 920 0.65 10.44 -69.76
CA LYS A 920 1.81 10.20 -68.90
C LYS A 920 2.11 8.71 -68.90
N LYS A 921 3.28 8.31 -69.41
CA LYS A 921 3.74 6.91 -69.46
C LYS A 921 3.79 6.31 -68.05
N GLY A 922 2.77 5.54 -67.68
CA GLY A 922 2.82 4.64 -66.53
C GLY A 922 3.83 3.51 -66.74
N SER A 923 4.22 2.85 -65.64
CA SER A 923 5.19 1.75 -65.65
C SER A 923 4.73 0.58 -66.55
N PRO A 924 5.62 -0.01 -67.37
CA PRO A 924 5.24 -1.08 -68.31
C PRO A 924 4.78 -2.39 -67.63
N ALA A 925 5.06 -2.59 -66.33
CA ALA A 925 4.70 -3.82 -65.61
C ALA A 925 3.19 -3.96 -65.37
N ALA A 926 2.54 -2.93 -64.82
CA ALA A 926 1.08 -2.96 -64.54
C ALA A 926 0.26 -3.05 -65.85
N SER A 927 0.71 -2.34 -66.89
CA SER A 927 0.13 -2.36 -68.23
C SER A 927 0.10 -3.76 -68.86
N LYS A 928 1.00 -4.68 -68.48
CA LYS A 928 1.04 -6.04 -69.02
C LYS A 928 -0.06 -6.91 -68.41
N LYS A 929 -0.23 -6.86 -67.08
CA LYS A 929 -1.22 -7.66 -66.36
C LYS A 929 -2.66 -7.28 -66.72
N LEU A 930 -2.96 -5.97 -66.84
CA LEU A 930 -4.29 -5.51 -67.32
C LEU A 930 -4.58 -5.95 -68.77
N ARG A 931 -3.57 -5.95 -69.65
CA ARG A 931 -3.71 -6.47 -71.02
C ARG A 931 -3.93 -7.99 -71.06
N GLU A 932 -3.29 -8.74 -70.15
CA GLU A 932 -3.47 -10.19 -70.01
C GLU A 932 -4.90 -10.53 -69.50
N SER A 933 -5.53 -9.66 -68.71
CA SER A 933 -6.97 -9.74 -68.36
C SER A 933 -7.92 -9.16 -69.43
N GLY A 934 -7.44 -8.83 -70.63
CA GLY A 934 -8.27 -8.40 -71.76
C GLY A 934 -8.59 -6.89 -71.83
N TRP A 935 -8.09 -6.06 -70.91
CA TRP A 935 -8.37 -4.63 -70.89
C TRP A 935 -7.37 -3.83 -71.75
N SER A 936 -7.87 -2.97 -72.64
CA SER A 936 -7.09 -1.98 -73.40
C SER A 936 -7.50 -0.56 -73.05
N ARG A 937 -6.53 0.35 -72.94
CA ARG A 937 -6.76 1.80 -72.77
C ARG A 937 -7.48 2.42 -73.98
N GLU A 938 -7.44 1.76 -75.13
CA GLU A 938 -8.03 2.16 -76.42
C GLU A 938 -9.57 2.00 -76.43
N LEU A 939 -10.12 1.05 -75.67
CA LEU A 939 -11.57 0.82 -75.55
C LEU A 939 -12.31 1.99 -74.88
N TRP A 940 -11.58 2.82 -74.14
CA TRP A 940 -12.14 3.88 -73.29
C TRP A 940 -11.67 5.29 -73.69
N SER A 941 -10.83 5.43 -74.72
CA SER A 941 -10.43 6.73 -75.27
C SER A 941 -11.44 7.21 -76.31
N VAL A 942 -12.25 8.21 -75.94
CA VAL A 942 -13.05 8.95 -76.92
C VAL A 942 -12.12 9.89 -77.68
N HIS A 943 -11.84 9.57 -78.94
CA HIS A 943 -11.23 10.52 -79.87
C HIS A 943 -12.31 11.50 -80.37
N PRO A 944 -12.01 12.81 -80.45
CA PRO A 944 -12.94 13.83 -80.93
C PRO A 944 -13.19 13.75 -82.44
#